data_AF-S5Z8D4-F1
#
_entry.id   AF-S5Z8D4-F1
#
_cell.length_a   1.000
_cell.length_b   1.000
_cell.length_c   1.000
_cell.angle_alpha   90.00
_cell.angle_beta   90.00
_cell.angle_gamma   90.00
#
_symmetry.space_group_name_H-M   'P 1'
#
loop_
_entity.id
_entity.type
_entity.pdbx_description
1 polymer ?
#
loop_
_entity_poly.entity_id
_entity_poly.type
_entity_poly.pdbx_seq_one_letter_code
_entity_poly.pdbx_strand_id
1 'polypeptide(L)'
;MKTVGLLTWLLRDAIRARYEIEKNPDLLMLDQLLSREQIDLLMPQEVYVSETEKKAVDMLLGGQVVFEFKSYEQEFDAAVQDATSKYWPVVSRANFYILTNWSKWRIYRVRETGLELITECGLEEAKEFLKTQVIPQIRTFKIPPISRNIEALYKLNINELLENLRNIFGMLKNDPRISPLYEAYKGIMRMLYGEAGEEFFEDLFIRHTYMHMAVLASLSIALEKSGNAEDICSGSLLNVDVALPYLNWWRVALRASETKINLTKVLNEIIRRASLVDWSQNTAEDVFRTLYEFLVEPPVRRRLGEYYTPPWLVEMIVNEFDMKNKIVLDPFCGSGTFLVRTFHRKIELNEKPDEAFGEVVGFDVNPLAVAVARAEMVMAYKRSTGKEPDNPPHVYHIDTFATLFGEESIVFPGLEDILEKASSYLEYLININAVQWKKTSDILASLRTLERSIALAIRFAYQSCGLEQECVEREINEQIFEDLKNSNDIFIQSFLEHFRKDSVASTIANLIHTHQGNDVWSTVLMSVYTSLALKKFKADIIVTNPPWIPVTEYNAPYSEKIRENMSEKIKECIEKKDKKKEEKKQIDARKTGQLIAGADIASAGLARSLELANEGVAFIMNRDQLFNHKTPIPAGIVATYCIVKSFMKKQWGHVKLFDFDFDVFEHGIYPAVIVVKKTQEGSRFTSEANVIKLVLPEDKRYSKRLKLDEIKDYLMVKPFNKSYDEYIKPGLLYFSEDLERLAEELGVEKIYPKGLYIMGLLGGERKKSEEEYAGLVLDEYNFSDARFVFRLHNTNKELVVPRKMLDEYGINIYKLVYVGEINPFRLRKQLEVLLSSKGEESLKNFLRDALSLNERYVTSEISKKIERLSEELRQPSKIITLNTNKFYVAYRCDRIFSAFAFRPEENTIVDSHVSYIECKDEICAYYYSAILNYLAFKVISKGRAFIRHQFARPLLALYLAGLSIKNMDDKISMLISELSKKLHEGAPHISYDNQRIALMKIAEYYEFKEIVKMINSIVDGESLEEALELVSSQGSEADE
;
A
#
# COMPACT_ATOMS: atom_id res chain seq x y z
N MET A 1 -10.50 0.52 41.38
CA MET A 1 -9.35 -0.42 41.57
C MET A 1 -9.47 -1.33 42.79
N LYS A 2 -9.67 -0.82 44.03
CA LYS A 2 -9.68 -1.69 45.24
C LYS A 2 -10.77 -2.77 45.23
N THR A 3 -11.99 -2.42 44.81
CA THR A 3 -13.12 -3.36 44.74
C THR A 3 -12.90 -4.48 43.73
N VAL A 4 -12.40 -4.14 42.53
CA VAL A 4 -12.09 -5.12 41.49
C VAL A 4 -11.03 -6.12 41.96
N GLY A 5 -9.97 -5.65 42.64
CA GLY A 5 -8.95 -6.54 43.21
C GLY A 5 -9.50 -7.51 44.26
N LEU A 6 -10.42 -7.05 45.12
CA LEU A 6 -11.11 -7.91 46.08
C LEU A 6 -11.96 -8.98 45.38
N LEU A 7 -12.74 -8.59 44.38
CA LEU A 7 -13.61 -9.52 43.65
C LEU A 7 -12.81 -10.56 42.87
N THR A 8 -11.71 -10.16 42.23
CA THR A 8 -10.78 -11.09 41.58
C THR A 8 -10.25 -12.14 42.56
N TRP A 9 -9.84 -11.72 43.76
CA TRP A 9 -9.37 -12.64 44.79
C TRP A 9 -10.47 -13.61 45.25
N LEU A 10 -11.68 -13.10 45.51
CA LEU A 10 -12.82 -13.92 45.93
C LEU A 10 -13.25 -14.92 44.85
N LEU A 11 -13.27 -14.51 43.58
CA LEU A 11 -13.58 -15.39 42.45
C LEU A 11 -12.56 -16.50 42.32
N ARG A 12 -11.28 -16.19 42.45
CA ARG A 12 -10.22 -17.18 42.39
C ARG A 12 -10.33 -18.20 43.53
N ASP A 13 -10.60 -17.75 44.75
CA ASP A 13 -10.84 -18.62 45.91
C ASP A 13 -12.03 -19.56 45.65
N ALA A 14 -13.14 -19.02 45.14
CA ALA A 14 -14.32 -19.81 44.82
C ALA A 14 -14.10 -20.81 43.68
N ILE A 15 -13.41 -20.41 42.60
CA ILE A 15 -13.08 -21.29 41.47
C ILE A 15 -12.17 -22.42 41.94
N ARG A 16 -11.17 -22.15 42.78
CA ARG A 16 -10.27 -23.17 43.36
C ARG A 16 -11.02 -24.14 44.26
N ALA A 17 -11.81 -23.62 45.19
CA ALA A 17 -12.61 -24.47 46.09
C ALA A 17 -13.55 -25.38 45.30
N ARG A 18 -14.18 -24.84 44.25
CA ARG A 18 -15.09 -25.61 43.38
C ARG A 18 -14.32 -26.62 42.52
N TYR A 19 -13.14 -26.27 42.01
CA TYR A 19 -12.27 -27.20 41.29
C TYR A 19 -11.80 -28.37 42.18
N GLU A 20 -11.47 -28.12 43.44
CA GLU A 20 -11.07 -29.19 44.37
C GLU A 20 -12.18 -30.23 44.58
N ILE A 21 -13.44 -29.82 44.47
CA ILE A 21 -14.61 -30.69 44.61
C ILE A 21 -14.96 -31.37 43.28
N GLU A 22 -15.11 -30.58 42.21
CA GLU A 22 -15.66 -31.05 40.92
C GLU A 22 -14.60 -31.68 40.01
N LYS A 23 -13.31 -31.35 40.23
CA LYS A 23 -12.19 -31.69 39.34
C LYS A 23 -12.44 -31.31 37.87
N ASN A 24 -13.25 -30.28 37.64
CA ASN A 24 -13.62 -29.78 36.32
C ASN A 24 -12.44 -29.05 35.65
N PRO A 25 -11.94 -29.50 34.49
CA PRO A 25 -10.82 -28.86 33.77
C PRO A 25 -11.07 -27.38 33.41
N ASP A 26 -12.32 -26.97 33.23
CA ASP A 26 -12.69 -25.59 32.86
C ASP A 26 -12.38 -24.62 34.00
N LEU A 27 -12.63 -25.06 35.25
CA LEU A 27 -12.30 -24.29 36.45
C LEU A 27 -10.79 -24.17 36.66
N LEU A 28 -10.03 -25.22 36.32
CA LEU A 28 -8.56 -25.17 36.34
C LEU A 28 -8.01 -24.16 35.33
N MET A 29 -8.55 -24.16 34.11
CA MET A 29 -8.17 -23.21 33.07
C MET A 29 -8.45 -21.77 33.50
N LEU A 30 -9.64 -21.53 34.08
CA LEU A 30 -9.97 -20.23 34.63
C LEU A 30 -8.99 -19.82 35.73
N ASP A 31 -8.70 -20.66 36.74
CA ASP A 31 -7.70 -20.33 37.78
C ASP A 31 -6.33 -19.98 37.18
N GLN A 32 -5.87 -20.71 36.16
CA GLN A 32 -4.62 -20.42 35.48
C GLN A 32 -4.63 -19.03 34.82
N LEU A 33 -5.70 -18.68 34.12
CA LEU A 33 -5.85 -17.36 33.48
C LEU A 33 -5.92 -16.24 34.52
N LEU A 34 -6.66 -16.47 35.62
CA LEU A 34 -6.78 -15.52 36.73
C LEU A 34 -5.44 -15.30 37.45
N SER A 35 -4.63 -16.35 37.56
CA SER A 35 -3.34 -16.31 38.26
C SER A 35 -2.25 -15.50 37.54
N ARG A 36 -2.37 -15.35 36.21
CA ARG A 36 -1.35 -14.71 35.37
C ARG A 36 -1.64 -13.23 35.08
N GLU A 37 -2.72 -12.66 35.63
CA GLU A 37 -3.23 -11.31 35.30
C GLU A 37 -3.44 -11.08 33.78
N GLN A 38 -3.65 -12.17 33.03
CA GLN A 38 -3.72 -12.13 31.56
C GLN A 38 -5.11 -11.75 31.02
N ILE A 39 -6.16 -11.84 31.84
CA ILE A 39 -7.56 -11.59 31.47
C ILE A 39 -8.13 -10.51 32.39
N ASP A 40 -8.80 -9.51 31.81
CA ASP A 40 -9.69 -8.62 32.57
C ASP A 40 -10.92 -9.48 32.91
N LEU A 41 -10.86 -10.09 34.10
CA LEU A 41 -11.78 -11.09 34.63
C LEU A 41 -13.23 -10.75 34.33
N LEU A 42 -14.06 -11.77 34.00
CA LEU A 42 -15.45 -12.10 34.40
C LEU A 42 -16.41 -10.97 34.90
N MET A 43 -16.04 -9.73 34.67
CA MET A 43 -16.38 -8.47 35.33
C MET A 43 -16.27 -7.34 34.29
N PRO A 44 -16.91 -7.44 33.11
CA PRO A 44 -16.90 -6.35 32.14
C PRO A 44 -17.33 -5.05 32.83
N GLN A 45 -16.56 -4.00 32.60
CA GLN A 45 -16.84 -2.65 33.10
C GLN A 45 -17.63 -1.87 32.04
N GLU A 46 -18.36 -0.86 32.46
CA GLU A 46 -19.13 0.03 31.58
C GLU A 46 -20.04 -0.75 30.62
N VAL A 47 -20.92 -1.61 31.17
CA VAL A 47 -21.81 -2.43 30.37
C VAL A 47 -23.03 -1.61 29.94
N TYR A 48 -23.08 -1.29 28.65
CA TYR A 48 -24.14 -0.47 28.04
C TYR A 48 -25.50 -1.19 27.98
N VAL A 49 -26.59 -0.43 28.19
CA VAL A 49 -27.98 -0.93 28.16
C VAL A 49 -28.46 -1.26 26.74
N SER A 50 -28.03 -0.47 25.75
CA SER A 50 -28.25 -0.73 24.33
C SER A 50 -27.16 -0.04 23.50
N GLU A 51 -27.04 -0.39 22.22
CA GLU A 51 -26.09 0.25 21.31
C GLU A 51 -26.43 1.71 20.98
N THR A 52 -27.70 2.09 21.12
CA THR A 52 -28.19 3.44 20.82
C THR A 52 -28.18 4.36 22.04
N GLU A 53 -28.16 3.81 23.26
CA GLU A 53 -28.16 4.56 24.51
C GLU A 53 -26.77 4.54 25.18
N LYS A 54 -26.14 5.71 25.34
CA LYS A 54 -24.87 5.89 26.09
C LYS A 54 -25.03 5.76 27.62
N LYS A 55 -25.81 4.79 28.07
CA LYS A 55 -26.10 4.50 29.47
C LYS A 55 -25.51 3.14 29.82
N ALA A 56 -24.69 3.07 30.84
CA ALA A 56 -24.01 1.84 31.25
C ALA A 56 -24.11 1.63 32.76
N VAL A 57 -24.14 0.36 33.17
CA VAL A 57 -23.85 -0.02 34.55
C VAL A 57 -22.34 -0.14 34.72
N ASP A 58 -21.84 0.16 35.92
CA ASP A 58 -20.39 0.23 36.13
C ASP A 58 -19.71 -1.13 35.91
N MET A 59 -20.31 -2.24 36.34
CA MET A 59 -19.74 -3.57 36.14
C MET A 59 -20.77 -4.71 36.26
N LEU A 60 -20.60 -5.79 35.48
CA LEU A 60 -21.33 -7.05 35.65
C LEU A 60 -20.42 -8.17 36.09
N LEU A 61 -20.68 -8.87 37.19
CA LEU A 61 -19.95 -10.07 37.58
C LEU A 61 -20.70 -11.35 37.17
N GLY A 62 -20.09 -12.14 36.28
CA GLY A 62 -20.59 -13.45 35.84
C GLY A 62 -21.98 -13.42 35.19
N GLY A 63 -22.43 -12.25 34.70
CA GLY A 63 -23.78 -12.04 34.18
C GLY A 63 -24.91 -12.20 35.21
N GLN A 64 -24.58 -12.28 36.51
CA GLN A 64 -25.53 -12.60 37.58
C GLN A 64 -25.54 -11.53 38.69
N VAL A 65 -24.61 -10.59 38.66
CA VAL A 65 -24.48 -9.54 39.67
C VAL A 65 -24.12 -8.23 38.98
N VAL A 66 -24.92 -7.19 39.18
CA VAL A 66 -24.58 -5.83 38.76
C VAL A 66 -23.91 -5.11 39.91
N PHE A 67 -22.83 -4.39 39.62
CA PHE A 67 -22.16 -3.49 40.53
C PHE A 67 -22.26 -2.05 40.03
N GLU A 68 -22.50 -1.16 40.99
CA GLU A 68 -22.44 0.28 40.80
C GLU A 68 -21.48 0.88 41.85
N PHE A 69 -20.49 1.62 41.38
CA PHE A 69 -19.46 2.25 42.19
C PHE A 69 -19.74 3.74 42.31
N LYS A 70 -19.91 4.22 43.55
CA LYS A 70 -20.15 5.64 43.84
C LYS A 70 -19.06 6.22 44.72
N SER A 71 -18.83 7.52 44.60
CA SER A 71 -17.83 8.20 45.44
C SER A 71 -18.41 8.53 46.81
N TYR A 72 -19.70 8.89 46.85
CA TYR A 72 -20.40 9.34 48.05
C TYR A 72 -21.67 8.54 48.31
N GLU A 73 -22.00 8.34 49.58
CA GLU A 73 -23.19 7.59 50.00
C GLU A 73 -24.49 8.25 49.57
N GLN A 74 -24.51 9.58 49.47
CA GLN A 74 -25.68 10.36 49.05
C GLN A 74 -26.14 10.03 47.62
N GLU A 75 -25.26 9.45 46.80
CA GLU A 75 -25.56 9.02 45.44
C GLU A 75 -26.31 7.67 45.39
N PHE A 76 -26.37 6.94 46.51
CA PHE A 76 -26.87 5.56 46.55
C PHE A 76 -28.36 5.47 46.20
N ASP A 77 -29.18 6.39 46.70
CA ASP A 77 -30.61 6.40 46.44
C ASP A 77 -30.92 6.75 44.98
N ALA A 78 -30.20 7.71 44.41
CA ALA A 78 -30.31 8.08 43.00
C ALA A 78 -29.90 6.91 42.08
N ALA A 79 -28.84 6.18 42.44
CA ALA A 79 -28.38 5.05 41.67
C ALA A 79 -29.37 3.85 41.69
N VAL A 80 -30.09 3.63 42.80
CA VAL A 80 -31.17 2.63 42.86
C VAL A 80 -32.35 3.02 41.96
N GLN A 81 -32.68 4.32 41.88
CA GLN A 81 -33.67 4.82 40.94
C GLN A 81 -33.21 4.63 39.48
N ASP A 82 -31.94 4.91 39.20
CA ASP A 82 -31.36 4.70 37.87
C ASP A 82 -31.33 3.21 37.49
N ALA A 83 -31.04 2.32 38.45
CA ALA A 83 -31.07 0.87 38.23
C ALA A 83 -32.45 0.36 37.80
N THR A 84 -33.51 0.90 38.38
CA THR A 84 -34.91 0.49 38.11
C THR A 84 -35.56 1.21 36.93
N SER A 85 -35.05 2.39 36.55
CA SER A 85 -35.63 3.21 35.47
C SER A 85 -34.78 3.25 34.19
N LYS A 86 -33.46 3.35 34.31
CA LYS A 86 -32.51 3.52 33.20
C LYS A 86 -31.82 2.22 32.83
N TYR A 87 -31.41 1.43 33.82
CA TYR A 87 -30.55 0.25 33.60
C TYR A 87 -31.30 -1.08 33.71
N TRP A 88 -32.63 -1.04 33.89
CA TRP A 88 -33.45 -2.21 34.14
C TRP A 88 -33.28 -3.36 33.12
N PRO A 89 -33.11 -3.12 31.81
CA PRO A 89 -32.90 -4.21 30.86
C PRO A 89 -31.67 -5.10 31.17
N VAL A 90 -30.65 -4.51 31.80
CA VAL A 90 -29.44 -5.22 32.28
C VAL A 90 -29.66 -5.73 33.70
N VAL A 91 -30.15 -4.87 34.61
CA VAL A 91 -30.32 -5.20 36.03
C VAL A 91 -31.32 -6.33 36.26
N SER A 92 -32.44 -6.36 35.53
CA SER A 92 -33.49 -7.38 35.65
C SER A 92 -33.02 -8.80 35.33
N ARG A 93 -31.88 -8.95 34.64
CA ARG A 93 -31.29 -10.26 34.30
C ARG A 93 -30.30 -10.76 35.35
N ALA A 94 -29.92 -9.91 36.31
CA ALA A 94 -29.03 -10.27 37.40
C ALA A 94 -29.82 -10.81 38.60
N ASN A 95 -29.16 -11.56 39.47
CA ASN A 95 -29.73 -12.01 40.76
C ASN A 95 -29.52 -10.95 41.85
N PHE A 96 -28.45 -10.17 41.75
CA PHE A 96 -28.07 -9.17 42.74
C PHE A 96 -27.71 -7.85 42.07
N TYR A 97 -28.08 -6.75 42.73
CA TYR A 97 -27.60 -5.41 42.42
C TYR A 97 -26.84 -4.89 43.65
N ILE A 98 -25.57 -4.53 43.48
CA ILE A 98 -24.67 -4.19 44.57
C ILE A 98 -24.13 -2.80 44.35
N LEU A 99 -24.27 -1.96 45.36
CA LEU A 99 -23.83 -0.57 45.29
C LEU A 99 -22.83 -0.26 46.38
N THR A 100 -21.70 0.37 46.04
CA THR A 100 -20.63 0.59 47.00
C THR A 100 -19.75 1.79 46.72
N ASN A 101 -19.24 2.41 47.80
CA ASN A 101 -18.14 3.38 47.78
C ASN A 101 -16.87 2.84 48.45
N TRP A 102 -16.67 1.52 48.44
CA TRP A 102 -15.67 0.75 49.18
C TRP A 102 -15.92 0.64 50.70
N SER A 103 -16.22 1.76 51.37
CA SER A 103 -16.44 1.78 52.82
C SER A 103 -17.79 1.19 53.23
N LYS A 104 -18.83 1.45 52.42
CA LYS A 104 -20.22 1.07 52.65
C LYS A 104 -20.79 0.36 51.43
N TRP A 105 -21.67 -0.60 51.70
CA TRP A 105 -22.22 -1.52 50.70
C TRP A 105 -23.72 -1.67 50.89
N ARG A 106 -24.51 -1.50 49.83
CA ARG A 106 -25.92 -1.90 49.79
C ARG A 106 -26.08 -3.04 48.80
N ILE A 107 -26.59 -4.16 49.29
CA ILE A 107 -26.78 -5.37 48.49
C ILE A 107 -28.27 -5.61 48.34
N TYR A 108 -28.73 -5.64 47.10
CA TYR A 108 -30.12 -5.88 46.74
C TYR A 108 -30.25 -7.23 46.04
N ARG A 109 -31.39 -7.90 46.26
CA ARG A 109 -31.87 -8.99 45.42
C ARG A 109 -32.72 -8.39 44.31
N VAL A 110 -32.46 -8.82 43.08
CA VAL A 110 -33.31 -8.43 41.96
C VAL A 110 -34.53 -9.35 41.93
N ARG A 111 -35.71 -8.76 41.81
CA ARG A 111 -37.00 -9.45 41.65
C ARG A 111 -37.68 -8.94 40.38
N GLU A 112 -38.70 -9.65 39.89
CA GLU A 112 -39.51 -9.18 38.76
C GLU A 112 -40.14 -7.80 39.01
N THR A 113 -40.44 -7.47 40.27
CA THR A 113 -41.09 -6.23 40.68
C THR A 113 -40.13 -5.10 41.08
N GLY A 114 -38.80 -5.29 41.01
CA GLY A 114 -37.82 -4.27 41.40
C GLY A 114 -36.65 -4.80 42.23
N LEU A 115 -36.04 -3.93 43.04
CA LEU A 115 -34.90 -4.24 43.90
C LEU A 115 -35.33 -4.38 45.37
N GLU A 116 -35.00 -5.51 45.99
CA GLU A 116 -35.25 -5.81 47.41
C GLU A 116 -33.95 -5.67 48.20
N LEU A 117 -33.84 -4.70 49.11
CA LEU A 117 -32.63 -4.51 49.93
C LEU A 117 -32.46 -5.70 50.87
N ILE A 118 -31.34 -6.43 50.73
CA ILE A 118 -31.00 -7.55 51.61
C ILE A 118 -30.26 -7.04 52.85
N THR A 119 -29.25 -6.20 52.64
CA THR A 119 -28.43 -5.67 53.72
C THR A 119 -27.72 -4.38 53.31
N GLU A 120 -27.42 -3.56 54.31
CA GLU A 120 -26.53 -2.41 54.23
C GLU A 120 -25.42 -2.61 55.26
N CYS A 121 -24.17 -2.71 54.81
CA CYS A 121 -23.06 -3.17 55.64
C CYS A 121 -21.71 -2.51 55.32
N GLY A 122 -20.73 -2.76 56.18
CA GLY A 122 -19.33 -2.39 55.96
C GLY A 122 -18.56 -3.44 55.14
N LEU A 123 -17.30 -3.13 54.80
CA LEU A 123 -16.47 -3.96 53.92
C LEU A 123 -16.35 -5.44 54.33
N GLU A 124 -16.09 -5.74 55.61
CA GLU A 124 -15.86 -7.13 56.05
C GLU A 124 -17.14 -7.98 55.95
N GLU A 125 -18.29 -7.42 56.34
CA GLU A 125 -19.59 -8.08 56.18
C GLU A 125 -19.97 -8.25 54.70
N ALA A 126 -19.71 -7.24 53.86
CA ALA A 126 -19.93 -7.33 52.43
C ALA A 126 -19.04 -8.41 51.79
N LYS A 127 -17.77 -8.51 52.21
CA LYS A 127 -16.82 -9.52 51.76
C LYS A 127 -17.30 -10.93 52.11
N GLU A 128 -17.76 -11.14 53.35
CA GLU A 128 -18.29 -12.43 53.77
C GLU A 128 -19.58 -12.80 53.02
N PHE A 129 -20.48 -11.82 52.80
CA PHE A 129 -21.69 -12.01 52.01
C PHE A 129 -21.37 -12.37 50.55
N LEU A 130 -20.43 -11.66 49.92
CA LEU A 130 -19.99 -11.95 48.56
C LEU A 130 -19.39 -13.37 48.46
N LYS A 131 -18.55 -13.75 49.43
CA LYS A 131 -17.90 -15.06 49.48
C LYS A 131 -18.87 -16.22 49.67
N THR A 132 -19.88 -16.06 50.54
CA THR A 132 -20.74 -17.17 50.96
C THR A 132 -22.09 -17.21 50.25
N GLN A 133 -22.65 -16.04 49.89
CA GLN A 133 -24.00 -15.93 49.36
C GLN A 133 -24.02 -15.53 47.88
N VAL A 134 -23.07 -14.74 47.37
CA VAL A 134 -23.15 -14.23 45.99
C VAL A 134 -22.35 -15.08 45.00
N ILE A 135 -21.03 -15.14 45.17
CA ILE A 135 -20.13 -15.82 44.23
C ILE A 135 -20.44 -17.32 44.09
N PRO A 136 -20.79 -18.07 45.16
CA PRO A 136 -21.16 -19.48 45.03
C PRO A 136 -22.39 -19.72 44.15
N GLN A 137 -23.28 -18.72 43.98
CA GLN A 137 -24.47 -18.83 43.12
C GLN A 137 -24.15 -18.68 41.63
N ILE A 138 -22.97 -18.18 41.27
CA ILE A 138 -22.53 -18.10 39.87
C ILE A 138 -22.22 -19.51 39.39
N ARG A 139 -23.13 -20.12 38.62
CA ARG A 139 -22.98 -21.52 38.15
C ARG A 139 -22.00 -21.65 37.00
N THR A 140 -22.06 -20.72 36.06
CA THR A 140 -21.25 -20.71 34.85
C THR A 140 -20.35 -19.49 34.82
N PHE A 141 -19.06 -19.69 34.59
CA PHE A 141 -18.11 -18.61 34.37
C PHE A 141 -17.85 -18.49 32.88
N LYS A 142 -18.25 -17.37 32.29
CA LYS A 142 -18.02 -17.06 30.88
C LYS A 142 -17.09 -15.86 30.75
N ILE A 143 -16.14 -15.97 29.83
CA ILE A 143 -15.12 -14.98 29.54
C ILE A 143 -15.70 -13.98 28.54
N PRO A 144 -15.76 -12.67 28.86
CA PRO A 144 -16.18 -11.65 27.92
C PRO A 144 -15.29 -11.67 26.67
N PRO A 145 -15.88 -11.62 25.47
CA PRO A 145 -15.15 -11.75 24.21
C PRO A 145 -14.50 -10.43 23.82
N ILE A 146 -13.58 -9.93 24.63
CA ILE A 146 -12.72 -8.78 24.32
C ILE A 146 -11.35 -9.29 23.88
N SER A 147 -10.68 -8.56 22.99
CA SER A 147 -9.46 -9.06 22.34
C SER A 147 -8.39 -9.57 23.30
N ARG A 148 -8.11 -8.85 24.40
CA ARG A 148 -7.13 -9.27 25.41
C ARG A 148 -7.49 -10.61 26.06
N ASN A 149 -8.76 -10.83 26.34
CA ASN A 149 -9.26 -12.04 26.99
C ASN A 149 -9.17 -13.24 26.05
N ILE A 150 -9.57 -13.06 24.79
CA ILE A 150 -9.47 -14.08 23.75
C ILE A 150 -8.00 -14.45 23.50
N GLU A 151 -7.13 -13.45 23.37
CA GLU A 151 -5.69 -13.65 23.19
C GLU A 151 -5.09 -14.46 24.35
N ALA A 152 -5.40 -14.09 25.60
CA ALA A 152 -4.94 -14.83 26.77
C ALA A 152 -5.46 -16.27 26.83
N LEU A 153 -6.76 -16.47 26.55
CA LEU A 153 -7.40 -17.79 26.55
C LEU A 153 -6.75 -18.74 25.54
N TYR A 154 -6.53 -18.27 24.31
CA TYR A 154 -5.96 -19.10 23.25
C TYR A 154 -4.43 -19.20 23.31
N LYS A 155 -3.72 -18.26 23.96
CA LYS A 155 -2.28 -18.37 24.25
C LYS A 155 -1.95 -19.40 25.33
N LEU A 156 -2.87 -19.66 26.24
CA LEU A 156 -2.62 -20.57 27.35
C LEU A 156 -2.17 -21.93 26.82
N ASN A 157 -0.94 -22.35 27.15
CA ASN A 157 -0.34 -23.62 26.73
C ASN A 157 -0.40 -23.88 25.20
N ILE A 158 -0.43 -22.83 24.36
CA ILE A 158 -0.58 -23.01 22.92
C ILE A 158 0.58 -23.79 22.29
N ASN A 159 1.81 -23.58 22.77
CA ASN A 159 2.99 -24.26 22.24
C ASN A 159 2.86 -25.79 22.34
N GLU A 160 2.24 -26.30 23.41
CA GLU A 160 2.00 -27.74 23.57
C GLU A 160 0.99 -28.26 22.53
N LEU A 161 -0.07 -27.50 22.26
CA LEU A 161 -1.08 -27.87 21.25
C LEU A 161 -0.50 -27.85 19.83
N LEU A 162 0.26 -26.82 19.49
CA LEU A 162 0.93 -26.70 18.19
C LEU A 162 1.98 -27.81 18.03
N GLU A 163 2.75 -28.13 19.07
CA GLU A 163 3.73 -29.20 19.03
C GLU A 163 3.07 -30.58 18.88
N ASN A 164 1.93 -30.81 19.55
CA ASN A 164 1.13 -32.02 19.34
C ASN A 164 0.66 -32.14 17.88
N LEU A 165 0.13 -31.06 17.29
CA LEU A 165 -0.28 -31.05 15.89
C LEU A 165 0.91 -31.25 14.93
N ARG A 166 2.04 -30.60 15.20
CA ARG A 166 3.28 -30.73 14.41
C ARG A 166 3.78 -32.18 14.41
N ASN A 167 3.82 -32.82 15.58
CA ASN A 167 4.22 -34.22 15.68
C ASN A 167 3.27 -35.16 14.92
N ILE A 168 1.95 -34.94 15.03
CA ILE A 168 0.96 -35.72 14.29
C ILE A 168 1.13 -35.51 12.77
N PHE A 169 1.32 -34.27 12.32
CA PHE A 169 1.54 -33.97 10.91
C PHE A 169 2.83 -34.59 10.40
N GLY A 170 3.93 -34.51 11.17
CA GLY A 170 5.20 -35.13 10.80
C GLY A 170 5.11 -36.63 10.57
N MET A 171 4.26 -37.34 11.33
CA MET A 171 3.99 -38.77 11.12
C MET A 171 3.23 -39.06 9.82
N LEU A 172 2.41 -38.12 9.34
CA LEU A 172 1.46 -38.33 8.25
C LEU A 172 1.71 -37.43 7.02
N LYS A 173 2.75 -36.60 7.01
CA LYS A 173 3.02 -35.60 5.96
C LYS A 173 3.08 -36.22 4.56
N ASN A 174 3.63 -37.42 4.46
CA ASN A 174 3.79 -38.16 3.21
C ASN A 174 2.62 -39.12 2.91
N ASP A 175 1.56 -39.12 3.73
CA ASP A 175 0.35 -39.89 3.45
C ASP A 175 -0.29 -39.34 2.15
N PRO A 176 -0.62 -40.20 1.16
CA PRO A 176 -1.17 -39.75 -0.12
C PRO A 176 -2.52 -39.02 0.02
N ARG A 177 -3.21 -39.19 1.16
CA ARG A 177 -4.46 -38.49 1.47
C ARG A 177 -4.25 -37.09 2.06
N ILE A 178 -3.03 -36.76 2.52
CA ILE A 178 -2.70 -35.49 3.19
C ILE A 178 -1.71 -34.66 2.39
N SER A 179 -0.68 -35.29 1.79
CA SER A 179 0.36 -34.60 1.04
C SER A 179 -0.19 -33.64 -0.03
N PRO A 180 -1.23 -33.97 -0.83
CA PRO A 180 -1.81 -33.04 -1.79
C PRO A 180 -2.44 -31.79 -1.15
N LEU A 181 -3.04 -31.92 0.04
CA LEU A 181 -3.63 -30.79 0.78
C LEU A 181 -2.54 -29.80 1.22
N TYR A 182 -1.43 -30.33 1.74
CA TYR A 182 -0.29 -29.52 2.17
C TYR A 182 0.44 -28.87 0.99
N GLU A 183 0.69 -29.60 -0.09
CA GLU A 183 1.38 -29.03 -1.26
C GLU A 183 0.52 -27.97 -1.97
N ALA A 184 -0.80 -28.16 -2.05
CA ALA A 184 -1.71 -27.14 -2.57
C ALA A 184 -1.68 -25.86 -1.70
N TYR A 185 -1.79 -26.02 -0.38
CA TYR A 185 -1.67 -24.92 0.57
C TYR A 185 -0.33 -24.20 0.45
N LYS A 186 0.77 -24.96 0.42
CA LYS A 186 2.14 -24.44 0.32
C LYS A 186 2.38 -23.72 -1.01
N GLY A 187 1.79 -24.18 -2.11
CA GLY A 187 1.83 -23.48 -3.40
C GLY A 187 1.21 -22.09 -3.31
N ILE A 188 0.03 -21.99 -2.70
CA ILE A 188 -0.68 -20.73 -2.45
C ILE A 188 0.17 -19.81 -1.54
N MET A 189 0.65 -20.33 -0.41
CA MET A 189 1.50 -19.55 0.50
C MET A 189 2.85 -19.19 -0.16
N ARG A 190 3.42 -19.99 -1.05
CA ARG A 190 4.67 -19.59 -1.72
C ARG A 190 4.47 -18.36 -2.60
N MET A 191 3.32 -18.24 -3.25
CA MET A 191 2.96 -17.06 -4.04
C MET A 191 2.85 -15.79 -3.17
N LEU A 192 2.28 -15.91 -1.98
CA LEU A 192 2.07 -14.79 -1.06
C LEU A 192 3.32 -14.43 -0.22
N TYR A 193 4.13 -15.41 0.16
CA TYR A 193 5.19 -15.26 1.17
C TYR A 193 6.62 -15.35 0.58
N GLY A 194 6.76 -15.58 -0.73
CA GLY A 194 8.05 -15.65 -1.43
C GLY A 194 8.88 -16.91 -1.14
N GLU A 195 10.19 -16.82 -1.34
CA GLU A 195 11.12 -17.95 -1.12
C GLU A 195 11.47 -18.12 0.37
N ALA A 196 10.57 -18.76 1.11
CA ALA A 196 10.84 -19.23 2.47
C ALA A 196 11.24 -20.72 2.50
N GLY A 197 11.91 -21.15 3.56
CA GLY A 197 12.28 -22.55 3.78
C GLY A 197 11.09 -23.44 4.14
N GLU A 198 11.25 -24.75 3.99
CA GLU A 198 10.18 -25.74 4.27
C GLU A 198 9.63 -25.61 5.70
N GLU A 199 10.51 -25.45 6.69
CA GLU A 199 10.16 -25.33 8.11
C GLU A 199 9.19 -24.15 8.38
N PHE A 200 9.36 -23.04 7.65
CA PHE A 200 8.47 -21.90 7.76
C PHE A 200 7.05 -22.23 7.28
N PHE A 201 6.92 -22.91 6.14
CA PHE A 201 5.61 -23.29 5.59
C PHE A 201 4.93 -24.37 6.43
N GLU A 202 5.68 -25.32 6.98
CA GLU A 202 5.14 -26.30 7.92
C GLU A 202 4.61 -25.63 9.20
N ASP A 203 5.40 -24.75 9.83
CA ASP A 203 4.96 -24.03 11.03
C ASP A 203 3.69 -23.21 10.76
N LEU A 204 3.67 -22.49 9.63
CA LEU A 204 2.51 -21.72 9.20
C LEU A 204 1.28 -22.62 8.95
N PHE A 205 1.46 -23.77 8.28
CA PHE A 205 0.39 -24.73 8.03
C PHE A 205 -0.22 -25.27 9.32
N ILE A 206 0.61 -25.59 10.32
CA ILE A 206 0.13 -26.08 11.64
C ILE A 206 -0.64 -24.99 12.38
N ARG A 207 -0.13 -23.75 12.40
CA ARG A 207 -0.82 -22.61 13.01
C ARG A 207 -2.15 -22.32 12.33
N HIS A 208 -2.19 -22.34 11.00
CA HIS A 208 -3.41 -22.14 10.22
C HIS A 208 -4.41 -23.28 10.43
N THR A 209 -3.95 -24.54 10.52
CA THR A 209 -4.79 -25.69 10.86
C THR A 209 -5.43 -25.50 12.23
N TYR A 210 -4.65 -25.13 13.26
CA TYR A 210 -5.17 -24.84 14.60
C TYR A 210 -6.19 -23.70 14.57
N MET A 211 -5.88 -22.61 13.87
CA MET A 211 -6.77 -21.45 13.73
C MET A 211 -8.10 -21.82 13.08
N HIS A 212 -8.05 -22.59 12.00
CA HIS A 212 -9.23 -23.05 11.29
C HIS A 212 -10.17 -23.84 12.21
N MET A 213 -9.63 -24.81 12.97
CA MET A 213 -10.42 -25.56 13.97
C MET A 213 -10.96 -24.64 15.07
N ALA A 214 -10.17 -23.68 15.54
CA ALA A 214 -10.59 -22.73 16.58
C ALA A 214 -11.74 -21.82 16.14
N VAL A 215 -11.73 -21.32 14.90
CA VAL A 215 -12.80 -20.51 14.32
C VAL A 215 -14.07 -21.32 14.17
N LEU A 216 -13.98 -22.51 13.60
CA LEU A 216 -15.14 -23.37 13.34
C LEU A 216 -15.80 -23.84 14.64
N ALA A 217 -14.98 -24.22 15.64
CA ALA A 217 -15.49 -24.56 16.96
C ALA A 217 -16.15 -23.36 17.64
N SER A 218 -15.51 -22.18 17.56
CA SER A 218 -16.06 -20.93 18.10
C SER A 218 -17.38 -20.55 17.46
N LEU A 219 -17.47 -20.61 16.14
CA LEU A 219 -18.69 -20.35 15.37
C LEU A 219 -19.80 -21.36 15.70
N SER A 220 -19.46 -22.65 15.74
CA SER A 220 -20.41 -23.71 16.08
C SER A 220 -21.01 -23.52 17.48
N ILE A 221 -20.16 -23.20 18.46
CA ILE A 221 -20.61 -22.93 19.84
C ILE A 221 -21.43 -21.63 19.90
N ALA A 222 -21.02 -20.58 19.18
CA ALA A 222 -21.76 -19.32 19.12
C ALA A 222 -23.15 -19.47 18.46
N LEU A 223 -23.30 -20.43 17.55
CA LEU A 223 -24.56 -20.81 16.91
C LEU A 223 -25.30 -21.92 17.66
N GLU A 224 -24.90 -22.21 18.90
CA GLU A 224 -25.55 -23.17 19.79
C GLU A 224 -25.60 -24.61 19.23
N LYS A 225 -24.62 -24.98 18.40
CA LYS A 225 -24.49 -26.33 17.86
C LYS A 225 -23.88 -27.27 18.90
N SER A 226 -24.38 -28.50 18.94
CA SER A 226 -23.88 -29.57 19.81
C SER A 226 -23.62 -30.83 18.99
N GLY A 227 -22.45 -31.43 19.17
CA GLY A 227 -22.06 -32.66 18.48
C GLY A 227 -20.76 -33.23 19.05
N ASN A 228 -20.18 -34.20 18.34
CA ASN A 228 -18.87 -34.71 18.72
C ASN A 228 -17.76 -33.70 18.38
N ALA A 229 -16.53 -33.98 18.82
CA ALA A 229 -15.43 -33.05 18.64
C ALA A 229 -15.01 -32.83 17.18
N GLU A 230 -15.17 -33.85 16.33
CA GLU A 230 -14.92 -33.72 14.89
C GLU A 230 -15.94 -32.75 14.29
N ASP A 231 -17.23 -32.95 14.55
CA ASP A 231 -18.32 -32.16 13.97
C ASP A 231 -18.20 -30.67 14.32
N ILE A 232 -17.92 -30.36 15.59
CA ILE A 232 -17.76 -28.99 16.09
C ILE A 232 -16.52 -28.30 15.47
N CYS A 233 -15.37 -28.99 15.44
CA CYS A 233 -14.12 -28.39 14.93
C CYS A 233 -14.03 -28.36 13.39
N SER A 234 -14.86 -29.13 12.68
CA SER A 234 -14.96 -29.09 11.21
C SER A 234 -16.06 -28.15 10.71
N GLY A 235 -17.03 -27.79 11.56
CA GLY A 235 -18.16 -26.97 11.16
C GLY A 235 -19.25 -27.74 10.39
N SER A 236 -19.26 -29.08 10.44
CA SER A 236 -20.22 -29.91 9.70
C SER A 236 -21.68 -29.72 10.11
N LEU A 237 -21.91 -29.14 11.29
CA LEU A 237 -23.24 -28.84 11.85
C LEU A 237 -23.81 -27.48 11.41
N LEU A 238 -23.03 -26.69 10.68
CA LEU A 238 -23.45 -25.38 10.19
C LEU A 238 -24.43 -25.54 9.02
N ASN A 239 -25.34 -24.59 8.83
CA ASN A 239 -26.28 -24.57 7.72
C ASN A 239 -25.58 -24.26 6.39
N VAL A 240 -24.45 -23.58 6.44
CA VAL A 240 -23.64 -23.18 5.29
C VAL A 240 -22.19 -23.60 5.49
N ASP A 241 -21.51 -23.94 4.41
CA ASP A 241 -20.10 -24.33 4.48
C ASP A 241 -19.22 -23.11 4.74
N VAL A 242 -18.36 -23.21 5.74
CA VAL A 242 -17.41 -22.14 6.12
C VAL A 242 -15.97 -22.59 5.88
N ALA A 243 -15.71 -23.86 6.12
CA ALA A 243 -14.39 -24.46 6.04
C ALA A 243 -13.94 -24.73 4.59
N LEU A 244 -12.64 -24.68 4.36
CA LEU A 244 -12.01 -25.14 3.11
C LEU A 244 -11.17 -26.41 3.37
N PRO A 245 -11.03 -27.32 2.38
CA PRO A 245 -10.44 -28.64 2.58
C PRO A 245 -8.94 -28.63 2.93
N TYR A 246 -8.19 -27.62 2.48
CA TYR A 246 -6.73 -27.53 2.62
C TYR A 246 -6.22 -27.80 4.04
N LEU A 247 -6.97 -27.34 5.06
CA LEU A 247 -6.59 -27.41 6.47
C LEU A 247 -7.31 -28.52 7.24
N ASN A 248 -8.03 -29.42 6.55
CA ASN A 248 -8.84 -30.49 7.16
C ASN A 248 -8.13 -31.85 7.22
N TRP A 249 -6.83 -31.89 6.98
CA TRP A 249 -6.01 -33.11 7.03
C TRP A 249 -6.12 -33.89 8.35
N TRP A 250 -6.40 -33.19 9.45
CA TRP A 250 -6.56 -33.76 10.78
C TRP A 250 -7.73 -34.75 10.86
N ARG A 251 -8.71 -34.69 9.95
CA ARG A 251 -9.80 -35.69 9.88
C ARG A 251 -9.30 -37.06 9.43
N VAL A 252 -8.35 -37.09 8.50
CA VAL A 252 -7.63 -38.33 8.13
C VAL A 252 -6.85 -38.84 9.33
N ALA A 253 -6.18 -37.95 10.07
CA ALA A 253 -5.42 -38.31 11.27
C ALA A 253 -6.32 -38.88 12.39
N LEU A 254 -7.53 -38.35 12.61
CA LEU A 254 -8.48 -38.87 13.61
C LEU A 254 -8.84 -40.35 13.42
N ARG A 255 -8.75 -40.83 12.18
CA ARG A 255 -9.05 -42.23 11.82
C ARG A 255 -7.84 -43.14 12.04
N ALA A 256 -6.63 -42.59 12.17
CA ALA A 256 -5.42 -43.34 12.49
C ALA A 256 -5.28 -43.56 14.00
N SER A 257 -5.24 -44.82 14.43
CA SER A 257 -5.20 -45.21 15.85
C SER A 257 -4.06 -44.57 16.65
N GLU A 258 -2.89 -44.43 16.03
CA GLU A 258 -1.67 -43.89 16.64
C GLU A 258 -1.77 -42.39 16.97
N THR A 259 -2.58 -41.64 16.23
CA THR A 259 -2.67 -40.17 16.39
C THR A 259 -3.97 -39.72 17.06
N LYS A 260 -5.03 -40.56 16.99
CA LYS A 260 -6.38 -40.28 17.48
C LYS A 260 -6.42 -39.73 18.92
N ILE A 261 -5.65 -40.33 19.84
CA ILE A 261 -5.67 -39.94 21.26
C ILE A 261 -5.17 -38.50 21.43
N ASN A 262 -4.02 -38.16 20.84
CA ASN A 262 -3.43 -36.83 20.99
C ASN A 262 -4.25 -35.78 20.23
N LEU A 263 -4.77 -36.12 19.04
CA LEU A 263 -5.63 -35.20 18.30
C LEU A 263 -6.95 -34.92 19.03
N THR A 264 -7.58 -35.94 19.60
CA THR A 264 -8.81 -35.77 20.40
C THR A 264 -8.59 -34.83 21.59
N LYS A 265 -7.41 -34.87 22.22
CA LYS A 265 -7.04 -33.90 23.28
C LYS A 265 -7.00 -32.47 22.74
N VAL A 266 -6.39 -32.26 21.57
CA VAL A 266 -6.32 -30.93 20.92
C VAL A 266 -7.73 -30.42 20.59
N LEU A 267 -8.59 -31.25 19.98
CA LEU A 267 -9.96 -30.86 19.63
C LEU A 267 -10.79 -30.50 20.86
N ASN A 268 -10.76 -31.33 21.91
CA ASN A 268 -11.50 -31.08 23.14
C ASN A 268 -11.01 -29.80 23.85
N GLU A 269 -9.72 -29.51 23.79
CA GLU A 269 -9.14 -28.30 24.34
C GLU A 269 -9.58 -27.04 23.57
N ILE A 270 -9.68 -27.12 22.23
CA ILE A 270 -10.23 -26.04 21.40
C ILE A 270 -11.71 -25.80 21.75
N ILE A 271 -12.51 -26.85 21.83
CA ILE A 271 -13.95 -26.78 22.16
C ILE A 271 -14.16 -26.20 23.55
N ARG A 272 -13.33 -26.59 24.52
CA ARG A 272 -13.35 -26.02 25.88
C ARG A 272 -13.15 -24.51 25.86
N ARG A 273 -12.13 -24.03 25.12
CA ARG A 273 -11.87 -22.58 24.99
C ARG A 273 -13.04 -21.86 24.36
N ALA A 274 -13.56 -22.36 23.24
CA ALA A 274 -14.74 -21.80 22.58
C ALA A 274 -15.96 -21.77 23.53
N SER A 275 -16.14 -22.80 24.35
CA SER A 275 -17.24 -22.92 25.32
C SER A 275 -17.10 -21.98 26.52
N LEU A 276 -15.89 -21.51 26.85
CA LEU A 276 -15.68 -20.54 27.92
C LEU A 276 -16.01 -19.11 27.49
N VAL A 277 -16.09 -18.81 26.19
CA VAL A 277 -16.39 -17.47 25.68
C VAL A 277 -17.88 -17.14 25.84
N ASP A 278 -18.19 -15.90 26.21
CA ASP A 278 -19.55 -15.34 26.25
C ASP A 278 -19.98 -14.79 24.89
N TRP A 279 -20.46 -15.66 24.00
CA TRP A 279 -20.89 -15.29 22.64
C TRP A 279 -22.13 -14.39 22.57
N SER A 280 -22.82 -14.18 23.70
CA SER A 280 -24.01 -13.32 23.76
C SER A 280 -23.67 -11.82 23.72
N GLN A 281 -22.41 -11.44 23.94
CA GLN A 281 -21.98 -10.05 23.98
C GLN A 281 -21.63 -9.49 22.60
N ASN A 282 -21.92 -8.21 22.37
CA ASN A 282 -21.66 -7.55 21.09
C ASN A 282 -20.17 -7.46 20.74
N THR A 283 -19.24 -7.51 21.70
CA THR A 283 -17.80 -7.55 21.38
C THR A 283 -17.35 -8.87 20.75
N ALA A 284 -18.20 -9.91 20.73
CA ALA A 284 -17.83 -11.20 20.13
C ALA A 284 -17.60 -11.18 18.62
N GLU A 285 -17.92 -10.08 17.93
CA GLU A 285 -17.58 -9.91 16.50
C GLU A 285 -16.08 -9.87 16.28
N ASP A 286 -15.34 -9.24 17.20
CA ASP A 286 -13.89 -9.07 17.02
C ASP A 286 -13.10 -10.34 17.40
N VAL A 287 -13.78 -11.44 17.74
CA VAL A 287 -13.12 -12.67 18.22
C VAL A 287 -12.33 -13.34 17.11
N PHE A 288 -12.91 -13.57 15.93
CA PHE A 288 -12.18 -14.29 14.88
C PHE A 288 -11.02 -13.47 14.34
N ARG A 289 -11.22 -12.16 14.15
CA ARG A 289 -10.12 -11.21 13.93
C ARG A 289 -9.01 -11.34 14.98
N THR A 290 -9.35 -11.29 16.27
CA THR A 290 -8.36 -11.33 17.34
C THR A 290 -7.57 -12.63 17.29
N LEU A 291 -8.24 -13.75 17.06
CA LEU A 291 -7.62 -15.06 16.90
C LEU A 291 -6.65 -15.09 15.71
N TYR A 292 -7.01 -14.46 14.59
CA TYR A 292 -6.17 -14.37 13.39
C TYR A 292 -4.91 -13.53 13.66
N GLU A 293 -5.08 -12.32 14.20
CA GLU A 293 -3.97 -11.41 14.51
C GLU A 293 -2.98 -11.99 15.52
N PHE A 294 -3.44 -12.85 16.43
CA PHE A 294 -2.61 -13.49 17.44
C PHE A 294 -1.75 -14.63 16.86
N LEU A 295 -2.35 -15.54 16.09
CA LEU A 295 -1.65 -16.75 15.66
C LEU A 295 -0.61 -16.52 14.56
N VAL A 296 -0.79 -15.46 13.77
CA VAL A 296 0.16 -15.02 12.74
C VAL A 296 0.98 -13.85 13.28
N GLU A 297 2.26 -14.09 13.55
CA GLU A 297 3.12 -13.11 14.22
C GLU A 297 3.30 -11.83 13.38
N PRO A 298 3.50 -10.65 14.02
CA PRO A 298 3.66 -9.37 13.32
C PRO A 298 4.73 -9.36 12.22
N PRO A 299 5.93 -9.99 12.37
CA PRO A 299 6.93 -10.03 11.30
C PRO A 299 6.48 -10.85 10.08
N VAL A 300 5.63 -11.86 10.29
CA VAL A 300 5.03 -12.65 9.21
C VAL A 300 3.98 -11.81 8.49
N ARG A 301 3.07 -11.15 9.23
CA ARG A 301 2.08 -10.21 8.68
C ARG A 301 2.67 -9.01 7.95
N ARG A 302 3.84 -8.51 8.39
CA ARG A 302 4.56 -7.44 7.68
C ARG A 302 5.11 -7.89 6.34
N ARG A 303 5.70 -9.09 6.28
CA ARG A 303 6.17 -9.69 5.00
C ARG A 303 5.02 -9.96 4.04
N LEU A 304 3.84 -10.25 4.59
CA LEU A 304 2.62 -10.53 3.85
C LEU A 304 1.96 -9.31 3.20
N GLY A 305 2.21 -8.10 3.72
CA GLY A 305 1.31 -6.97 3.47
C GLY A 305 -0.12 -7.18 3.99
N GLU A 306 -0.38 -8.26 4.73
CA GLU A 306 -1.66 -8.58 5.37
C GLU A 306 -1.81 -7.74 6.65
N TYR A 307 -2.14 -6.47 6.43
CA TYR A 307 -2.46 -5.56 7.51
C TYR A 307 -3.97 -5.53 7.70
N TYR A 308 -4.41 -5.99 8.88
CA TYR A 308 -5.82 -5.86 9.22
C TYR A 308 -6.22 -4.38 9.21
N THR A 309 -7.19 -4.06 8.37
CA THR A 309 -7.69 -2.70 8.19
C THR A 309 -8.47 -2.23 9.42
N PRO A 310 -8.11 -1.10 10.05
CA PRO A 310 -8.84 -0.60 11.21
C PRO A 310 -10.33 -0.38 10.89
N PRO A 311 -11.26 -0.83 11.75
CA PRO A 311 -12.70 -0.70 11.51
C PRO A 311 -13.14 0.73 11.23
N TRP A 312 -12.60 1.70 11.98
CA TRP A 312 -12.91 3.12 11.76
C TRP A 312 -12.51 3.62 10.36
N LEU A 313 -11.43 3.10 9.78
CA LEU A 313 -10.98 3.49 8.44
C LEU A 313 -11.88 2.89 7.38
N VAL A 314 -12.29 1.63 7.57
CA VAL A 314 -13.30 0.97 6.72
C VAL A 314 -14.62 1.73 6.75
N GLU A 315 -15.12 2.07 7.94
CA GLU A 315 -16.35 2.87 8.11
C GLU A 315 -16.24 4.23 7.42
N MET A 316 -15.09 4.90 7.52
CA MET A 316 -14.83 6.16 6.82
C MET A 316 -14.95 6.01 5.30
N ILE A 317 -14.37 4.95 4.73
CA ILE A 317 -14.41 4.67 3.28
C ILE A 317 -15.81 4.27 2.82
N VAL A 318 -16.47 3.38 3.56
CA VAL A 318 -17.82 2.90 3.26
C VAL A 318 -18.82 4.06 3.29
N ASN A 319 -18.64 5.04 4.18
CA ASN A 319 -19.46 6.24 4.26
C ASN A 319 -19.29 7.22 3.08
N GLU A 320 -18.30 7.01 2.20
CA GLU A 320 -18.15 7.82 0.98
C GLU A 320 -19.13 7.39 -0.12
N PHE A 321 -19.81 6.25 -0.01
CA PHE A 321 -20.75 5.75 -1.02
C PHE A 321 -22.16 5.53 -0.47
N ASP A 322 -23.15 5.54 -1.37
CA ASP A 322 -24.48 5.01 -1.06
C ASP A 322 -24.46 3.50 -1.28
N MET A 323 -24.45 2.74 -0.19
CA MET A 323 -24.32 1.28 -0.23
C MET A 323 -25.64 0.55 -0.51
N LYS A 324 -26.78 1.25 -0.43
CA LYS A 324 -28.08 0.59 -0.44
C LYS A 324 -28.43 0.00 -1.81
N ASN A 325 -28.83 -1.27 -1.85
CA ASN A 325 -29.16 -2.03 -3.08
C ASN A 325 -28.03 -2.02 -4.12
N LYS A 326 -26.77 -1.95 -3.66
CA LYS A 326 -25.56 -1.97 -4.48
C LYS A 326 -24.77 -3.24 -4.23
N ILE A 327 -24.25 -3.81 -5.31
CA ILE A 327 -23.30 -4.92 -5.23
C ILE A 327 -21.93 -4.33 -4.89
N VAL A 328 -21.42 -4.69 -3.70
CA VAL A 328 -20.15 -4.22 -3.17
C VAL A 328 -19.15 -5.36 -3.17
N LEU A 329 -18.02 -5.16 -3.83
CA LEU A 329 -16.94 -6.15 -3.93
C LEU A 329 -15.71 -5.69 -3.16
N ASP A 330 -15.19 -6.56 -2.31
CA ASP A 330 -13.80 -6.51 -1.84
C ASP A 330 -12.99 -7.63 -2.53
N PRO A 331 -12.14 -7.31 -3.53
CA PRO A 331 -11.37 -8.30 -4.27
C PRO A 331 -10.11 -8.79 -3.53
N PHE A 332 -9.81 -8.27 -2.33
CA PHE A 332 -8.71 -8.71 -1.48
C PHE A 332 -9.17 -8.73 -0.01
N CYS A 333 -10.25 -9.46 0.24
CA CYS A 333 -11.08 -9.26 1.42
C CYS A 333 -10.43 -9.70 2.75
N GLY A 334 -9.36 -10.49 2.69
CA GLY A 334 -8.70 -11.04 3.86
C GLY A 334 -9.71 -11.74 4.77
N SER A 335 -9.70 -11.35 6.04
CA SER A 335 -10.64 -11.87 7.06
C SER A 335 -12.03 -11.21 7.04
N GLY A 336 -12.34 -10.36 6.06
CA GLY A 336 -13.71 -9.90 5.79
C GLY A 336 -14.14 -8.59 6.45
N THR A 337 -13.21 -7.74 6.92
CA THR A 337 -13.53 -6.49 7.61
C THR A 337 -14.43 -5.56 6.79
N PHE A 338 -14.09 -5.33 5.52
CA PHE A 338 -14.92 -4.52 4.61
C PHE A 338 -16.27 -5.18 4.37
N LEU A 339 -16.33 -6.50 4.29
CA LEU A 339 -17.57 -7.24 4.07
C LEU A 339 -18.55 -7.03 5.24
N VAL A 340 -18.09 -7.26 6.46
CA VAL A 340 -18.90 -7.11 7.68
C VAL A 340 -19.38 -5.66 7.85
N ARG A 341 -18.48 -4.68 7.71
CA ARG A 341 -18.83 -3.26 7.86
C ARG A 341 -19.77 -2.78 6.76
N THR A 342 -19.62 -3.27 5.53
CA THR A 342 -20.54 -2.96 4.43
C THR A 342 -21.91 -3.57 4.69
N PHE A 343 -21.97 -4.82 5.16
CA PHE A 343 -23.21 -5.48 5.53
C PHE A 343 -23.97 -4.66 6.59
N HIS A 344 -23.32 -4.32 7.71
CA HIS A 344 -23.93 -3.49 8.76
C HIS A 344 -24.39 -2.13 8.24
N ARG A 345 -23.57 -1.48 7.40
CA ARG A 345 -23.94 -0.20 6.79
C ARG A 345 -25.22 -0.31 5.96
N LYS A 346 -25.38 -1.39 5.18
CA LYS A 346 -26.60 -1.64 4.42
C LYS A 346 -27.82 -1.81 5.34
N ILE A 347 -27.67 -2.52 6.46
CA ILE A 347 -28.74 -2.66 7.47
C ILE A 347 -29.12 -1.30 8.09
N GLU A 348 -28.13 -0.48 8.46
CA GLU A 348 -28.35 0.89 8.96
C GLU A 348 -29.10 1.76 7.95
N LEU A 349 -28.87 1.53 6.66
CA LEU A 349 -29.59 2.18 5.55
C LEU A 349 -30.99 1.56 5.27
N ASN A 350 -31.49 0.71 6.17
CA ASN A 350 -32.77 0.01 6.09
C ASN A 350 -32.88 -0.91 4.86
N GLU A 351 -31.80 -1.61 4.51
CA GLU A 351 -31.82 -2.76 3.59
C GLU A 351 -32.15 -4.04 4.36
N LYS A 352 -32.81 -5.01 3.73
CA LYS A 352 -33.13 -6.26 4.42
C LYS A 352 -31.86 -7.10 4.59
N PRO A 353 -31.66 -7.81 5.72
CA PRO A 353 -30.50 -8.66 5.94
C PRO A 353 -30.20 -9.65 4.81
N ASP A 354 -31.21 -10.32 4.25
CA ASP A 354 -31.00 -11.28 3.16
C ASP A 354 -30.55 -10.62 1.84
N GLU A 355 -31.05 -9.41 1.57
CA GLU A 355 -30.68 -8.60 0.40
C GLU A 355 -29.24 -8.10 0.57
N ALA A 356 -28.92 -7.51 1.74
CA ALA A 356 -27.57 -7.03 2.05
C ALA A 356 -26.52 -8.15 2.02
N PHE A 357 -26.85 -9.31 2.58
CA PHE A 357 -26.01 -10.51 2.53
C PHE A 357 -25.89 -11.05 1.09
N GLY A 358 -26.90 -10.81 0.25
CA GLY A 358 -26.94 -10.99 -1.21
C GLY A 358 -25.90 -10.22 -2.01
N GLU A 359 -25.58 -9.01 -1.54
CA GLU A 359 -24.91 -8.01 -2.37
C GLU A 359 -23.47 -7.72 -1.94
N VAL A 360 -23.01 -8.29 -0.83
CA VAL A 360 -21.63 -8.17 -0.34
C VAL A 360 -20.81 -9.36 -0.81
N VAL A 361 -19.77 -9.09 -1.60
CA VAL A 361 -18.93 -10.10 -2.27
C VAL A 361 -17.47 -9.92 -1.86
N GLY A 362 -16.78 -11.02 -1.58
CA GLY A 362 -15.37 -11.02 -1.17
C GLY A 362 -14.55 -12.09 -1.88
N PHE A 363 -13.33 -11.75 -2.30
CA PHE A 363 -12.35 -12.71 -2.83
C PHE A 363 -11.07 -12.64 -2.01
N ASP A 364 -10.47 -13.79 -1.75
CA ASP A 364 -9.11 -13.85 -1.22
C ASP A 364 -8.42 -15.14 -1.68
N VAL A 365 -7.10 -15.09 -1.80
CA VAL A 365 -6.28 -16.23 -2.20
C VAL A 365 -5.79 -17.05 -1.01
N ASN A 366 -5.88 -16.52 0.22
CA ASN A 366 -5.54 -17.26 1.44
C ASN A 366 -6.77 -18.05 1.94
N PRO A 367 -6.74 -19.39 1.91
CA PRO A 367 -7.90 -20.21 2.27
C PRO A 367 -8.32 -20.05 3.74
N LEU A 368 -7.39 -19.73 4.65
CA LEU A 368 -7.75 -19.44 6.04
C LEU A 368 -8.53 -18.11 6.13
N ALA A 369 -8.07 -17.09 5.40
CA ALA A 369 -8.71 -15.78 5.38
C ALA A 369 -10.15 -15.88 4.86
N VAL A 370 -10.37 -16.63 3.78
CA VAL A 370 -11.71 -16.95 3.26
C VAL A 370 -12.60 -17.62 4.32
N ALA A 371 -12.10 -18.66 5.01
CA ALA A 371 -12.87 -19.34 6.06
C ALA A 371 -13.24 -18.39 7.21
N VAL A 372 -12.32 -17.52 7.63
CA VAL A 372 -12.57 -16.50 8.65
C VAL A 372 -13.61 -15.49 8.17
N ALA A 373 -13.49 -14.96 6.95
CA ALA A 373 -14.44 -14.02 6.38
C ALA A 373 -15.85 -14.62 6.26
N ARG A 374 -15.96 -15.90 5.90
CA ARG A 374 -17.24 -16.63 5.89
C ARG A 374 -17.83 -16.75 7.30
N ALA A 375 -17.01 -17.10 8.30
CA ALA A 375 -17.44 -17.18 9.70
C ALA A 375 -17.92 -15.82 10.25
N GLU A 376 -17.17 -14.75 9.95
CA GLU A 376 -17.49 -13.36 10.30
C GLU A 376 -18.83 -12.94 9.69
N MET A 377 -19.05 -13.21 8.40
CA MET A 377 -20.32 -12.91 7.72
C MET A 377 -21.50 -13.69 8.33
N VAL A 378 -21.32 -14.97 8.64
CA VAL A 378 -22.35 -15.79 9.32
C VAL A 378 -22.69 -15.20 10.70
N MET A 379 -21.68 -14.80 11.48
CA MET A 379 -21.89 -14.16 12.78
C MET A 379 -22.58 -12.80 12.67
N ALA A 380 -22.15 -11.96 11.73
CA ALA A 380 -22.76 -10.65 11.48
C ALA A 380 -24.25 -10.80 11.11
N TYR A 381 -24.59 -11.76 10.26
CA TYR A 381 -25.97 -12.10 9.93
C TYR A 381 -26.75 -12.60 11.15
N LYS A 382 -26.18 -13.53 11.93
CA LYS A 382 -26.82 -14.07 13.16
C LYS A 382 -27.14 -12.99 14.17
N ARG A 383 -26.26 -12.02 14.34
CA ARG A 383 -26.46 -10.90 15.26
C ARG A 383 -27.56 -9.95 14.79
N SER A 384 -27.60 -9.69 13.49
CA SER A 384 -28.59 -8.79 12.91
C SER A 384 -30.00 -9.39 12.84
N THR A 385 -30.12 -10.72 12.75
CA THR A 385 -31.41 -11.41 12.51
C THR A 385 -31.87 -12.31 13.65
N GLY A 386 -30.97 -12.67 14.57
CA GLY A 386 -31.20 -13.72 15.57
C GLY A 386 -31.17 -15.15 15.01
N LYS A 387 -30.90 -15.35 13.71
CA LYS A 387 -30.95 -16.66 13.03
C LYS A 387 -29.68 -16.94 12.24
N GLU A 388 -29.36 -18.21 12.06
CA GLU A 388 -28.30 -18.61 11.12
C GLU A 388 -28.75 -18.36 9.67
N PRO A 389 -27.87 -17.91 8.76
CA PRO A 389 -28.25 -17.76 7.36
C PRO A 389 -28.50 -19.13 6.71
N ASP A 390 -29.55 -19.22 5.89
CA ASP A 390 -29.88 -20.42 5.10
C ASP A 390 -29.09 -20.50 3.77
N ASN A 391 -28.42 -19.40 3.40
CA ASN A 391 -27.70 -19.28 2.14
C ASN A 391 -26.22 -18.97 2.41
N PRO A 392 -25.31 -19.52 1.60
CA PRO A 392 -23.87 -19.25 1.76
C PRO A 392 -23.54 -17.78 1.45
N PRO A 393 -22.55 -17.19 2.16
CA PRO A 393 -22.02 -15.87 1.85
C PRO A 393 -21.23 -15.89 0.53
N HIS A 394 -21.20 -14.77 -0.19
CA HIS A 394 -20.42 -14.61 -1.42
C HIS A 394 -18.93 -14.35 -1.16
N VAL A 395 -18.27 -15.27 -0.45
CA VAL A 395 -16.84 -15.20 -0.14
C VAL A 395 -16.13 -16.41 -0.73
N TYR A 396 -15.23 -16.18 -1.68
CA TYR A 396 -14.65 -17.23 -2.52
C TYR A 396 -13.12 -17.23 -2.49
N HIS A 397 -12.54 -18.42 -2.65
CA HIS A 397 -11.10 -18.63 -2.72
C HIS A 397 -10.62 -18.44 -4.15
N ILE A 398 -10.21 -17.22 -4.48
CA ILE A 398 -9.89 -16.79 -5.84
C ILE A 398 -8.58 -16.01 -5.82
N ASP A 399 -7.68 -16.36 -6.74
CA ASP A 399 -6.58 -15.49 -7.11
C ASP A 399 -7.13 -14.36 -8.00
N THR A 400 -7.41 -13.23 -7.35
CA THR A 400 -7.93 -12.03 -7.99
C THR A 400 -7.00 -11.56 -9.12
N PHE A 401 -5.68 -11.56 -8.93
CA PHE A 401 -4.77 -11.08 -9.97
C PHE A 401 -4.71 -12.05 -11.16
N ALA A 402 -4.65 -13.36 -10.95
CA ALA A 402 -4.75 -14.33 -12.04
C ALA A 402 -6.03 -14.13 -12.86
N THR A 403 -7.16 -13.98 -12.18
CA THR A 403 -8.48 -13.79 -12.80
C THR A 403 -8.54 -12.48 -13.61
N LEU A 404 -8.02 -11.38 -13.07
CA LEU A 404 -8.06 -10.06 -13.73
C LEU A 404 -7.07 -9.91 -14.89
N PHE A 405 -5.98 -10.68 -14.88
CA PHE A 405 -4.93 -10.64 -15.92
C PHE A 405 -4.98 -11.84 -16.89
N GLY A 406 -6.03 -12.65 -16.82
CA GLY A 406 -6.40 -13.64 -17.85
C GLY A 406 -5.55 -14.91 -17.81
N GLU A 407 -5.36 -15.48 -16.62
CA GLU A 407 -4.60 -16.70 -16.37
C GLU A 407 -5.43 -17.72 -15.58
N GLU A 408 -5.01 -18.99 -15.63
CA GLU A 408 -5.65 -20.05 -14.88
C GLU A 408 -5.61 -19.75 -13.38
N SER A 409 -6.80 -19.83 -12.74
CA SER A 409 -6.90 -19.70 -11.29
C SER A 409 -6.15 -20.84 -10.59
N ILE A 410 -5.74 -20.63 -9.35
CA ILE A 410 -5.17 -21.71 -8.52
C ILE A 410 -6.26 -22.77 -8.31
N VAL A 411 -6.01 -23.98 -8.82
CA VAL A 411 -6.92 -25.12 -8.66
C VAL A 411 -6.32 -26.14 -7.70
N PHE A 412 -7.18 -26.77 -6.90
CA PHE A 412 -6.78 -27.87 -6.05
C PHE A 412 -6.42 -29.12 -6.89
N PRO A 413 -5.34 -29.86 -6.57
CA PRO A 413 -4.98 -31.10 -7.24
C PRO A 413 -6.14 -32.10 -7.34
N GLY A 414 -6.55 -32.44 -8.57
CA GLY A 414 -7.69 -33.32 -8.87
C GLY A 414 -8.95 -32.58 -9.35
N LEU A 415 -8.95 -31.25 -9.40
CA LEU A 415 -10.05 -30.44 -9.98
C LEU A 415 -9.68 -29.80 -11.34
N GLU A 416 -8.49 -30.06 -11.88
CA GLU A 416 -8.00 -29.43 -13.11
C GLU A 416 -8.87 -29.77 -14.32
N ASP A 417 -9.21 -31.05 -14.50
CA ASP A 417 -10.06 -31.51 -15.61
C ASP A 417 -11.48 -30.91 -15.52
N ILE A 418 -12.01 -30.73 -14.31
CA ILE A 418 -13.29 -30.03 -14.11
C ILE A 418 -13.16 -28.57 -14.49
N LEU A 419 -12.09 -27.88 -14.07
CA LEU A 419 -11.87 -26.49 -14.46
C LEU A 419 -11.80 -26.38 -15.98
N GLU A 420 -11.02 -27.21 -16.65
CA GLU A 420 -10.82 -27.14 -18.10
C GLU A 420 -12.15 -27.33 -18.86
N LYS A 421 -12.94 -28.33 -18.46
CA LYS A 421 -14.25 -28.61 -19.06
C LYS A 421 -15.29 -27.55 -18.72
N ALA A 422 -15.34 -27.10 -17.47
CA ALA A 422 -16.24 -26.03 -17.04
C ALA A 422 -15.91 -24.72 -17.76
N SER A 423 -14.61 -24.41 -17.92
CA SER A 423 -14.14 -23.23 -18.65
C SER A 423 -14.56 -23.31 -20.11
N SER A 424 -14.27 -24.42 -20.78
CA SER A 424 -14.64 -24.63 -22.19
C SER A 424 -16.14 -24.50 -22.42
N TYR A 425 -16.94 -25.10 -21.54
CA TYR A 425 -18.39 -25.10 -21.63
C TYR A 425 -19.00 -23.73 -21.32
N LEU A 426 -18.57 -23.07 -20.24
CA LEU A 426 -19.04 -21.73 -19.89
C LEU A 426 -18.58 -20.68 -20.89
N GLU A 427 -17.34 -20.74 -21.37
CA GLU A 427 -16.86 -19.84 -22.42
C GLU A 427 -17.67 -19.98 -23.70
N TYR A 428 -17.98 -21.21 -24.12
CA TYR A 428 -18.87 -21.45 -25.25
C TYR A 428 -20.23 -20.77 -25.04
N LEU A 429 -20.88 -21.00 -23.91
CA LEU A 429 -22.19 -20.43 -23.58
C LEU A 429 -22.19 -18.89 -23.50
N ILE A 430 -21.14 -18.33 -22.92
CA ILE A 430 -20.92 -16.89 -22.83
C ILE A 430 -20.70 -16.30 -24.23
N ASN A 431 -19.91 -16.96 -25.09
CA ASN A 431 -19.58 -16.48 -26.43
C ASN A 431 -20.78 -16.48 -27.38
N ILE A 432 -21.68 -17.45 -27.27
CA ILE A 432 -22.90 -17.50 -28.09
C ILE A 432 -24.07 -16.68 -27.50
N ASN A 433 -23.86 -15.95 -26.41
CA ASN A 433 -24.90 -15.24 -25.64
C ASN A 433 -26.09 -16.14 -25.25
N ALA A 434 -25.86 -17.45 -25.04
CA ALA A 434 -26.91 -18.37 -24.58
C ALA A 434 -27.32 -18.08 -23.13
N VAL A 435 -26.38 -17.60 -22.31
CA VAL A 435 -26.65 -17.11 -20.96
C VAL A 435 -26.83 -15.59 -21.01
N GLN A 436 -28.06 -15.12 -20.82
CA GLN A 436 -28.37 -13.69 -20.76
C GLN A 436 -28.44 -13.20 -19.31
N TRP A 437 -27.29 -12.97 -18.68
CA TRP A 437 -27.27 -12.24 -17.41
C TRP A 437 -27.64 -10.78 -17.65
N LYS A 438 -28.81 -10.38 -17.16
CA LYS A 438 -29.26 -8.98 -17.24
C LYS A 438 -28.59 -8.13 -16.16
N LYS A 439 -28.34 -8.72 -14.98
CA LYS A 439 -27.69 -8.06 -13.84
C LYS A 439 -26.73 -9.01 -13.13
N THR A 440 -25.74 -8.44 -12.46
CA THR A 440 -24.79 -9.19 -11.63
C THR A 440 -25.47 -9.86 -10.42
N SER A 441 -26.57 -9.31 -9.92
CA SER A 441 -27.40 -9.94 -8.89
C SER A 441 -27.93 -11.31 -9.31
N ASP A 442 -28.22 -11.49 -10.60
CA ASP A 442 -28.74 -12.76 -11.13
C ASP A 442 -27.64 -13.83 -11.03
N ILE A 443 -26.40 -13.48 -11.42
CA ILE A 443 -25.22 -14.37 -11.32
C ILE A 443 -25.01 -14.82 -9.88
N LEU A 444 -25.01 -13.87 -8.94
CA LEU A 444 -24.81 -14.14 -7.52
C LEU A 444 -25.92 -15.06 -6.96
N ALA A 445 -27.18 -14.79 -7.30
CA ALA A 445 -28.29 -15.65 -6.89
C ALA A 445 -28.14 -17.10 -7.41
N SER A 446 -27.72 -17.27 -8.66
CA SER A 446 -27.47 -18.61 -9.21
C SER A 446 -26.31 -19.31 -8.50
N LEU A 447 -25.17 -18.64 -8.30
CA LEU A 447 -24.00 -19.20 -7.60
C LEU A 447 -24.35 -19.64 -6.17
N ARG A 448 -25.10 -18.81 -5.44
CA ARG A 448 -25.60 -19.14 -4.09
C ARG A 448 -26.48 -20.37 -4.08
N THR A 449 -27.39 -20.47 -5.06
CA THR A 449 -28.29 -21.62 -5.19
C THR A 449 -27.49 -22.89 -5.45
N LEU A 450 -26.57 -22.85 -6.42
CA LEU A 450 -25.71 -23.97 -6.75
C LEU A 450 -24.86 -24.43 -5.56
N GLU A 451 -24.20 -23.50 -4.87
CA GLU A 451 -23.37 -23.82 -3.70
C GLU A 451 -24.17 -24.51 -2.61
N ARG A 452 -25.37 -23.98 -2.29
CA ARG A 452 -26.28 -24.58 -1.31
C ARG A 452 -26.74 -25.97 -1.73
N SER A 453 -27.16 -26.14 -2.98
CA SER A 453 -27.62 -27.44 -3.51
C SER A 453 -26.52 -28.49 -3.46
N ILE A 454 -25.29 -28.13 -3.84
CA ILE A 454 -24.13 -29.03 -3.78
C ILE A 454 -23.79 -29.38 -2.33
N ALA A 455 -23.74 -28.39 -1.43
CA ALA A 455 -23.46 -28.60 -0.01
C ALA A 455 -24.45 -29.60 0.63
N LEU A 456 -25.76 -29.39 0.38
CA LEU A 456 -26.81 -30.29 0.86
C LEU A 456 -26.70 -31.69 0.26
N ALA A 457 -26.46 -31.80 -1.04
CA ALA A 457 -26.31 -33.09 -1.73
C ALA A 457 -25.12 -33.88 -1.17
N ILE A 458 -23.97 -33.24 -0.97
CA ILE A 458 -22.80 -33.87 -0.36
C ILE A 458 -23.12 -34.33 1.07
N ARG A 459 -23.77 -33.48 1.87
CA ARG A 459 -24.14 -33.80 3.26
C ARG A 459 -25.05 -35.02 3.34
N PHE A 460 -26.09 -35.06 2.51
CA PHE A 460 -27.01 -36.20 2.46
C PHE A 460 -26.31 -37.47 1.98
N ALA A 461 -25.51 -37.37 0.92
CA ALA A 461 -24.75 -38.50 0.38
C ALA A 461 -23.78 -39.07 1.42
N TYR A 462 -23.08 -38.23 2.17
CA TYR A 462 -22.18 -38.71 3.22
C TYR A 462 -22.93 -39.35 4.39
N GLN A 463 -24.07 -38.79 4.79
CA GLN A 463 -24.88 -39.35 5.86
C GLN A 463 -25.45 -40.72 5.51
N SER A 464 -25.83 -40.95 4.25
CA SER A 464 -26.38 -42.21 3.77
C SER A 464 -25.32 -43.24 3.38
N CYS A 465 -24.24 -42.81 2.70
CA CYS A 465 -23.23 -43.69 2.09
C CYS A 465 -21.90 -43.76 2.86
N GLY A 466 -21.65 -42.85 3.81
CA GLY A 466 -20.34 -42.71 4.44
C GLY A 466 -19.26 -42.32 3.43
N LEU A 467 -18.22 -43.16 3.30
CA LEU A 467 -17.11 -42.96 2.35
C LEU A 467 -17.15 -43.92 1.15
N GLU A 468 -18.24 -44.64 0.92
CA GLU A 468 -18.36 -45.53 -0.24
C GLU A 468 -18.55 -44.69 -1.50
N GLN A 469 -17.55 -44.67 -2.37
CA GLN A 469 -17.43 -43.71 -3.47
C GLN A 469 -18.57 -43.83 -4.50
N GLU A 470 -18.96 -45.05 -4.88
CA GLU A 470 -20.00 -45.26 -5.90
C GLU A 470 -21.37 -44.80 -5.40
N CYS A 471 -21.71 -45.10 -4.15
CA CYS A 471 -22.91 -44.62 -3.49
C CYS A 471 -22.90 -43.10 -3.35
N VAL A 472 -21.79 -42.50 -2.88
CA VAL A 472 -21.68 -41.03 -2.75
C VAL A 472 -21.87 -40.35 -4.10
N GLU A 473 -21.25 -40.85 -5.16
CA GLU A 473 -21.41 -40.33 -6.53
C GLU A 473 -22.87 -40.38 -6.98
N ARG A 474 -23.54 -41.54 -6.79
CA ARG A 474 -24.95 -41.72 -7.17
C ARG A 474 -25.85 -40.75 -6.41
N GLU A 475 -25.71 -40.68 -5.09
CA GLU A 475 -26.55 -39.81 -4.26
C GLU A 475 -26.34 -38.33 -4.60
N ILE A 476 -25.09 -37.87 -4.79
CA ILE A 476 -24.81 -36.49 -5.20
C ILE A 476 -25.51 -36.16 -6.54
N ASN A 477 -25.40 -37.06 -7.52
CA ASN A 477 -26.04 -36.88 -8.83
C ASN A 477 -27.57 -36.81 -8.73
N GLU A 478 -28.18 -37.73 -7.98
CA GLU A 478 -29.63 -37.79 -7.81
C GLU A 478 -30.17 -36.54 -7.10
N GLN A 479 -29.55 -36.15 -5.98
CA GLN A 479 -29.99 -34.99 -5.19
C GLN A 479 -29.85 -33.67 -5.97
N ILE A 480 -28.70 -33.43 -6.61
CA ILE A 480 -28.48 -32.20 -7.39
C ILE A 480 -29.45 -32.11 -8.57
N PHE A 481 -29.70 -33.23 -9.26
CA PHE A 481 -30.67 -33.23 -10.35
C PHE A 481 -32.08 -32.94 -9.86
N GLU A 482 -32.54 -33.62 -8.82
CA GLU A 482 -33.89 -33.43 -8.31
C GLU A 482 -34.13 -32.00 -7.80
N ASP A 483 -33.13 -31.40 -7.15
CA ASP A 483 -33.20 -30.02 -6.64
C ASP A 483 -33.20 -28.97 -7.77
N LEU A 484 -32.41 -29.18 -8.83
CA LEU A 484 -32.17 -28.18 -9.87
C LEU A 484 -32.96 -28.38 -11.18
N LYS A 485 -33.54 -29.55 -11.45
CA LYS A 485 -34.19 -29.87 -12.74
C LYS A 485 -35.30 -28.90 -13.16
N ASN A 486 -36.01 -28.32 -12.20
CA ASN A 486 -37.13 -27.41 -12.46
C ASN A 486 -36.71 -25.93 -12.46
N SER A 487 -35.41 -25.62 -12.35
CA SER A 487 -34.92 -24.26 -12.38
C SER A 487 -35.15 -23.61 -13.75
N ASN A 488 -35.72 -22.41 -13.78
CA ASN A 488 -35.86 -21.62 -15.00
C ASN A 488 -34.57 -20.83 -15.34
N ASP A 489 -33.53 -20.93 -14.51
CA ASP A 489 -32.26 -20.26 -14.71
C ASP A 489 -31.39 -21.03 -15.70
N ILE A 490 -31.07 -20.39 -16.83
CA ILE A 490 -30.27 -20.98 -17.91
C ILE A 490 -28.87 -21.36 -17.42
N PHE A 491 -28.24 -20.56 -16.55
CA PHE A 491 -26.93 -20.86 -16.00
C PHE A 491 -26.97 -22.10 -15.11
N ILE A 492 -28.03 -22.26 -14.30
CA ILE A 492 -28.22 -23.47 -13.49
C ILE A 492 -28.46 -24.70 -14.38
N GLN A 493 -29.27 -24.58 -15.43
CA GLN A 493 -29.52 -25.69 -16.36
C GLN A 493 -28.24 -26.10 -17.12
N SER A 494 -27.45 -25.11 -17.55
CA SER A 494 -26.15 -25.32 -18.16
C SER A 494 -25.17 -25.98 -17.19
N PHE A 495 -25.08 -25.49 -15.95
CA PHE A 495 -24.30 -26.13 -14.90
C PHE A 495 -24.72 -27.59 -14.73
N LEU A 496 -26.02 -27.87 -14.65
CA LEU A 496 -26.55 -29.22 -14.46
C LEU A 496 -26.23 -30.16 -15.64
N GLU A 497 -26.21 -29.64 -16.87
CA GLU A 497 -25.79 -30.38 -18.05
C GLU A 497 -24.30 -30.76 -17.98
N HIS A 498 -23.43 -29.79 -17.70
CA HIS A 498 -21.99 -30.01 -17.51
C HIS A 498 -21.73 -30.99 -16.34
N PHE A 499 -22.41 -30.78 -15.21
CA PHE A 499 -22.29 -31.60 -14.01
C PHE A 499 -22.50 -33.09 -14.29
N ARG A 500 -23.45 -33.40 -15.19
CA ARG A 500 -23.77 -34.77 -15.63
C ARG A 500 -22.86 -35.30 -16.73
N LYS A 501 -22.53 -34.48 -17.73
CA LYS A 501 -21.74 -34.92 -18.90
C LYS A 501 -20.28 -35.15 -18.55
N ASP A 502 -19.74 -34.35 -17.64
CA ASP A 502 -18.32 -34.29 -17.34
C ASP A 502 -17.98 -34.93 -15.98
N SER A 503 -18.87 -35.79 -15.47
CA SER A 503 -18.68 -36.62 -14.27
C SER A 503 -18.25 -35.82 -13.03
N VAL A 504 -18.75 -34.60 -12.86
CA VAL A 504 -18.36 -33.71 -11.75
C VAL A 504 -18.67 -34.36 -10.39
N ALA A 505 -19.80 -35.06 -10.27
CA ALA A 505 -20.14 -35.83 -9.06
C ALA A 505 -19.11 -36.92 -8.72
N SER A 506 -18.56 -37.59 -9.73
CA SER A 506 -17.55 -38.65 -9.55
C SER A 506 -16.26 -38.08 -8.97
N THR A 507 -15.83 -36.92 -9.46
CA THR A 507 -14.65 -36.23 -8.91
C THR A 507 -14.89 -35.76 -7.47
N ILE A 508 -16.06 -35.19 -7.17
CA ILE A 508 -16.42 -34.81 -5.80
C ILE A 508 -16.42 -36.04 -4.88
N ALA A 509 -17.03 -37.16 -5.31
CA ALA A 509 -17.05 -38.40 -4.56
C ALA A 509 -15.64 -38.96 -4.33
N ASN A 510 -14.76 -38.90 -5.34
CA ASN A 510 -13.36 -39.30 -5.22
C ASN A 510 -12.59 -38.43 -4.22
N LEU A 511 -12.81 -37.12 -4.22
CA LEU A 511 -12.19 -36.19 -3.26
C LEU A 511 -12.66 -36.45 -1.83
N ILE A 512 -13.97 -36.69 -1.64
CA ILE A 512 -14.55 -37.09 -0.34
C ILE A 512 -13.94 -38.40 0.14
N HIS A 513 -13.88 -39.41 -0.72
CA HIS A 513 -13.30 -40.72 -0.41
C HIS A 513 -11.82 -40.60 -0.02
N THR A 514 -11.03 -39.93 -0.85
CA THR A 514 -9.57 -39.80 -0.70
C THR A 514 -9.20 -39.02 0.56
N HIS A 515 -9.80 -37.85 0.77
CA HIS A 515 -9.44 -36.94 1.87
C HIS A 515 -10.30 -37.15 3.14
N GLN A 516 -11.24 -38.09 3.12
CA GLN A 516 -12.14 -38.45 4.23
C GLN A 516 -12.94 -37.26 4.79
N GLY A 517 -13.32 -36.28 3.95
CA GLY A 517 -14.06 -35.08 4.33
C GLY A 517 -15.35 -34.88 3.52
N ASN A 518 -16.39 -34.27 4.10
CA ASN A 518 -17.78 -34.51 3.69
C ASN A 518 -18.67 -33.29 3.42
N ASP A 519 -18.13 -32.09 3.27
CA ASP A 519 -18.95 -30.86 3.20
C ASP A 519 -18.21 -29.70 2.51
N VAL A 520 -16.91 -29.56 2.75
CA VAL A 520 -16.11 -28.40 2.32
C VAL A 520 -15.79 -28.26 0.82
N TRP A 521 -16.21 -29.21 -0.04
CA TRP A 521 -15.86 -29.18 -1.48
C TRP A 521 -16.78 -28.30 -2.32
N SER A 522 -17.97 -27.97 -1.81
CA SER A 522 -18.94 -27.08 -2.47
C SER A 522 -18.33 -25.69 -2.73
N THR A 523 -17.70 -25.08 -1.73
CA THR A 523 -17.11 -23.73 -1.80
C THR A 523 -15.90 -23.70 -2.73
N VAL A 524 -15.07 -24.75 -2.75
CA VAL A 524 -13.92 -24.83 -3.68
C VAL A 524 -14.41 -24.92 -5.12
N LEU A 525 -15.38 -25.80 -5.39
CA LEU A 525 -15.99 -25.90 -6.71
C LEU A 525 -16.64 -24.58 -7.12
N MET A 526 -17.33 -23.92 -6.19
CA MET A 526 -17.99 -22.66 -6.49
C MET A 526 -17.04 -21.49 -6.68
N SER A 527 -15.87 -21.52 -6.05
CA SER A 527 -14.80 -20.57 -6.33
C SER A 527 -14.31 -20.70 -7.78
N VAL A 528 -14.19 -21.93 -8.30
CA VAL A 528 -13.85 -22.19 -9.71
C VAL A 528 -14.88 -21.58 -10.67
N TYR A 529 -16.17 -21.89 -10.51
CA TYR A 529 -17.21 -21.32 -11.38
C TYR A 529 -17.33 -19.81 -11.22
N THR A 530 -17.09 -19.28 -10.02
CA THR A 530 -17.07 -17.84 -9.78
C THR A 530 -15.95 -17.18 -10.59
N SER A 531 -14.72 -17.70 -10.58
CA SER A 531 -13.61 -17.20 -11.41
C SER A 531 -13.97 -17.11 -12.90
N LEU A 532 -14.74 -18.07 -13.41
CA LEU A 532 -15.20 -18.07 -14.80
C LEU A 532 -16.30 -17.04 -15.05
N ALA A 533 -17.27 -16.95 -14.14
CA ALA A 533 -18.36 -15.96 -14.20
C ALA A 533 -17.85 -14.51 -14.05
N LEU A 534 -16.71 -14.31 -13.36
CA LEU A 534 -16.11 -12.99 -13.13
C LEU A 534 -15.74 -12.25 -14.43
N LYS A 535 -15.54 -12.95 -15.55
CA LYS A 535 -15.36 -12.31 -16.88
C LYS A 535 -16.53 -11.41 -17.29
N LYS A 536 -17.73 -11.60 -16.71
CA LYS A 536 -18.94 -10.81 -16.96
C LYS A 536 -19.47 -10.07 -15.73
N PHE A 537 -18.83 -10.25 -14.57
CA PHE A 537 -19.23 -9.62 -13.33
C PHE A 537 -18.83 -8.14 -13.33
N LYS A 538 -19.74 -7.26 -12.88
CA LYS A 538 -19.43 -5.86 -12.59
C LYS A 538 -20.04 -5.48 -11.25
N ALA A 539 -19.20 -5.14 -10.28
CA ALA A 539 -19.67 -4.58 -9.03
C ALA A 539 -20.15 -3.15 -9.25
N ASP A 540 -21.06 -2.67 -8.40
CA ASP A 540 -21.39 -1.25 -8.39
C ASP A 540 -20.28 -0.47 -7.71
N ILE A 541 -19.82 -0.96 -6.56
CA ILE A 541 -18.77 -0.34 -5.75
C ILE A 541 -17.69 -1.37 -5.44
N ILE A 542 -16.42 -0.97 -5.54
CA ILE A 542 -15.28 -1.77 -5.09
C ILE A 542 -14.59 -1.04 -3.94
N VAL A 543 -14.48 -1.68 -2.78
CA VAL A 543 -13.77 -1.14 -1.60
C VAL A 543 -12.80 -2.19 -1.07
N THR A 544 -11.53 -1.82 -0.83
CA THR A 544 -10.51 -2.80 -0.44
C THR A 544 -9.23 -2.20 0.12
N ASN A 545 -8.46 -3.04 0.82
CA ASN A 545 -7.04 -2.86 1.11
C ASN A 545 -6.21 -3.91 0.32
N PRO A 546 -5.78 -3.62 -0.92
CA PRO A 546 -4.96 -4.56 -1.70
C PRO A 546 -3.58 -4.80 -1.04
N PRO A 547 -2.87 -5.88 -1.42
CA PRO A 547 -1.52 -6.13 -0.96
C PRO A 547 -0.52 -5.03 -1.39
N TRP A 548 0.29 -4.55 -0.43
CA TRP A 548 1.32 -3.53 -0.65
C TRP A 548 2.67 -4.19 -0.95
N ILE A 549 2.75 -4.85 -2.11
CA ILE A 549 3.94 -5.58 -2.54
C ILE A 549 4.55 -4.85 -3.75
N PRO A 550 5.85 -4.49 -3.71
CA PRO A 550 6.55 -3.94 -4.86
C PRO A 550 6.42 -4.86 -6.07
N VAL A 551 6.19 -4.31 -7.26
CA VAL A 551 6.02 -5.08 -8.50
C VAL A 551 7.27 -5.93 -8.82
N THR A 552 8.44 -5.51 -8.35
CA THR A 552 9.71 -6.24 -8.48
C THR A 552 9.83 -7.45 -7.55
N GLU A 553 9.06 -7.49 -6.47
CA GLU A 553 9.08 -8.55 -5.46
C GLU A 553 7.92 -9.55 -5.62
N TYR A 554 6.89 -9.18 -6.40
CA TYR A 554 5.74 -10.04 -6.66
C TYR A 554 6.09 -11.20 -7.61
N ASN A 555 6.22 -12.41 -7.06
CA ASN A 555 6.67 -13.62 -7.75
C ASN A 555 5.51 -14.58 -8.08
N ALA A 556 4.57 -14.12 -8.91
CA ALA A 556 3.52 -14.97 -9.48
C ALA A 556 3.85 -15.37 -10.94
N PRO A 557 3.29 -16.49 -11.45
CA PRO A 557 3.50 -16.92 -12.84
C PRO A 557 3.15 -15.85 -13.90
N TYR A 558 2.28 -14.91 -13.53
CA TYR A 558 1.71 -13.89 -14.41
C TYR A 558 2.21 -12.46 -14.12
N SER A 559 3.26 -12.30 -13.31
CA SER A 559 3.81 -10.98 -12.98
C SER A 559 4.26 -10.16 -14.19
N GLU A 560 4.72 -10.80 -15.27
CA GLU A 560 5.06 -10.08 -16.52
C GLU A 560 3.84 -9.39 -17.15
N LYS A 561 2.67 -10.04 -17.17
CA LYS A 561 1.44 -9.42 -17.71
C LYS A 561 1.03 -8.18 -16.92
N ILE A 562 1.22 -8.21 -15.59
CA ILE A 562 1.01 -7.04 -14.73
C ILE A 562 1.96 -5.91 -15.15
N ARG A 563 3.25 -6.21 -15.30
CA ARG A 563 4.26 -5.23 -15.74
C ARG A 563 3.95 -4.66 -17.11
N GLU A 564 3.55 -5.49 -18.07
CA GLU A 564 3.18 -5.07 -19.43
C GLU A 564 1.98 -4.12 -19.42
N ASN A 565 0.92 -4.46 -18.69
CA ASN A 565 -0.28 -3.61 -18.59
C ASN A 565 0.01 -2.26 -17.93
N MET A 566 0.82 -2.25 -16.86
CA MET A 566 1.26 -1.01 -16.22
C MET A 566 2.15 -0.18 -17.16
N SER A 567 3.08 -0.84 -17.86
CA SER A 567 3.98 -0.21 -18.83
C SER A 567 3.22 0.53 -19.92
N GLU A 568 2.17 -0.09 -20.48
CA GLU A 568 1.32 0.53 -21.49
C GLU A 568 0.69 1.84 -20.99
N LYS A 569 0.03 1.81 -19.82
CA LYS A 569 -0.64 2.99 -19.24
C LYS A 569 0.34 4.10 -18.84
N ILE A 570 1.52 3.73 -18.32
CA ILE A 570 2.57 4.68 -17.96
C ILE A 570 3.13 5.35 -19.22
N LYS A 571 3.41 4.60 -20.28
CA LYS A 571 3.90 5.15 -21.55
C LYS A 571 2.91 6.15 -22.15
N GLU A 572 1.62 5.83 -22.18
CA GLU A 572 0.59 6.77 -22.65
C GLU A 572 0.55 8.11 -21.90
N CYS A 573 1.01 8.11 -20.65
CA CYS A 573 1.00 9.26 -19.76
C CYS A 573 2.27 10.13 -19.87
N ILE A 574 3.44 9.51 -20.04
CA ILE A 574 4.74 10.21 -20.03
C ILE A 574 5.39 10.36 -21.41
N GLU A 575 5.05 9.51 -22.39
CA GLU A 575 5.62 9.59 -23.75
C GLU A 575 4.94 10.69 -24.59
N LYS A 576 5.73 11.49 -25.30
CA LYS A 576 5.23 12.52 -26.23
C LYS A 576 4.80 11.90 -27.56
N LYS A 577 3.59 12.22 -28.04
CA LYS A 577 3.05 11.73 -29.33
C LYS A 577 3.79 12.21 -30.60
N ASP A 578 4.69 13.20 -30.52
CA ASP A 578 5.11 13.99 -31.70
C ASP A 578 6.61 14.00 -32.07
N LYS A 579 7.46 13.04 -31.65
CA LYS A 579 8.92 13.14 -31.95
C LYS A 579 9.59 11.87 -32.52
N LYS A 580 10.34 12.05 -33.62
CA LYS A 580 11.24 11.07 -34.28
C LYS A 580 12.54 10.83 -33.48
N LYS A 581 13.09 9.59 -33.63
CA LYS A 581 14.46 9.04 -33.39
C LYS A 581 14.61 7.99 -32.27
N GLU A 582 15.34 6.92 -32.60
CA GLU A 582 15.60 5.69 -31.82
C GLU A 582 16.31 5.90 -30.46
N GLU A 583 17.18 6.90 -30.30
CA GLU A 583 17.81 7.22 -29.00
C GLU A 583 16.80 7.64 -27.91
N LYS A 584 15.61 8.13 -28.29
CA LYS A 584 14.54 8.49 -27.34
C LYS A 584 13.77 7.28 -26.82
N LYS A 585 13.54 6.26 -27.66
CA LYS A 585 12.87 5.01 -27.24
C LYS A 585 13.60 4.34 -26.06
N GLN A 586 14.91 4.51 -25.96
CA GLN A 586 15.72 3.92 -24.88
C GLN A 586 15.61 4.70 -23.56
N ILE A 587 15.45 6.03 -23.60
CA ILE A 587 15.23 6.88 -22.41
C ILE A 587 13.81 6.65 -21.86
N ASP A 588 12.81 6.61 -22.74
CA ASP A 588 11.41 6.36 -22.38
C ASP A 588 11.24 4.96 -21.75
N ALA A 589 11.94 3.95 -22.29
CA ALA A 589 11.98 2.61 -21.71
C ALA A 589 12.65 2.58 -20.32
N ARG A 590 13.76 3.30 -20.12
CA ARG A 590 14.45 3.39 -18.82
C ARG A 590 13.57 4.04 -17.75
N LYS A 591 12.91 5.15 -18.08
CA LYS A 591 12.04 5.89 -17.13
C LYS A 591 10.77 5.13 -16.81
N THR A 592 10.15 4.51 -17.81
CA THR A 592 9.03 3.58 -17.59
C THR A 592 9.45 2.44 -16.67
N GLY A 593 10.64 1.85 -16.90
CA GLY A 593 11.21 0.83 -16.02
C GLY A 593 11.42 1.31 -14.58
N GLN A 594 11.88 2.55 -14.37
CA GLN A 594 12.02 3.15 -13.03
C GLN A 594 10.66 3.34 -12.33
N LEU A 595 9.64 3.78 -13.06
CA LEU A 595 8.29 3.94 -12.52
C LEU A 595 7.68 2.60 -12.11
N ILE A 596 7.81 1.57 -12.97
CA ILE A 596 7.34 0.22 -12.65
C ILE A 596 8.10 -0.35 -11.45
N ALA A 597 9.42 -0.16 -11.40
CA ALA A 597 10.24 -0.67 -10.30
C ALA A 597 9.92 -0.02 -8.95
N GLY A 598 9.42 1.22 -8.94
CA GLY A 598 8.98 1.91 -7.74
C GLY A 598 7.49 1.76 -7.42
N ALA A 599 6.73 1.01 -8.21
CA ALA A 599 5.31 0.83 -8.05
C ALA A 599 4.94 -0.48 -7.34
N ASP A 600 3.81 -0.50 -6.66
CA ASP A 600 3.23 -1.70 -6.02
C ASP A 600 2.10 -2.31 -6.87
N ILE A 601 1.86 -3.61 -6.69
CA ILE A 601 0.77 -4.35 -7.37
C ILE A 601 -0.62 -3.80 -7.05
N ALA A 602 -0.79 -3.09 -5.93
CA ALA A 602 -2.00 -2.33 -5.61
C ALA A 602 -2.39 -1.36 -6.73
N SER A 603 -1.42 -0.75 -7.41
CA SER A 603 -1.65 0.17 -8.54
C SER A 603 -2.27 -0.55 -9.74
N ALA A 604 -1.83 -1.80 -9.99
CA ALA A 604 -2.41 -2.65 -11.03
C ALA A 604 -3.82 -3.13 -10.65
N GLY A 605 -4.04 -3.47 -9.38
CA GLY A 605 -5.36 -3.81 -8.84
C GLY A 605 -6.36 -2.66 -8.96
N LEU A 606 -5.91 -1.42 -8.70
CA LEU A 606 -6.72 -0.21 -8.89
C LEU A 606 -7.12 -0.03 -10.35
N ALA A 607 -6.19 -0.25 -11.29
CA ALA A 607 -6.46 -0.17 -12.73
C ALA A 607 -7.63 -1.07 -13.14
N ARG A 608 -7.59 -2.34 -12.71
CA ARG A 608 -8.62 -3.33 -13.04
C ARG A 608 -9.93 -3.09 -12.30
N SER A 609 -9.86 -2.61 -11.06
CA SER A 609 -11.07 -2.23 -10.31
C SER A 609 -11.82 -1.08 -10.98
N LEU A 610 -11.11 -0.11 -11.56
CA LEU A 610 -11.72 0.97 -12.36
C LEU A 610 -12.34 0.48 -13.68
N GLU A 611 -11.98 -0.70 -14.18
CA GLU A 611 -12.63 -1.33 -15.34
C GLU A 611 -13.91 -2.07 -14.95
N LEU A 612 -13.92 -2.66 -13.75
CA LEU A 612 -15.00 -3.53 -13.27
C LEU A 612 -16.13 -2.80 -12.53
N ALA A 613 -15.83 -1.71 -11.82
CA ALA A 613 -16.83 -0.99 -11.04
C ALA A 613 -17.78 -0.18 -11.94
N ASN A 614 -19.08 -0.16 -11.61
CA ASN A 614 -20.08 0.66 -12.28
C ASN A 614 -20.14 2.09 -11.74
N GLU A 615 -19.97 2.29 -10.44
CA GLU A 615 -20.21 3.57 -9.76
C GLU A 615 -18.97 4.11 -9.05
N GLY A 616 -18.24 3.27 -8.33
CA GLY A 616 -17.20 3.75 -7.42
C GLY A 616 -16.11 2.74 -7.09
N VAL A 617 -14.90 3.24 -6.83
CA VAL A 617 -13.77 2.45 -6.32
C VAL A 617 -13.14 3.20 -5.14
N ALA A 618 -12.85 2.53 -4.04
CA ALA A 618 -11.99 3.06 -2.99
C ALA A 618 -10.93 2.06 -2.54
N PHE A 619 -9.68 2.52 -2.51
CA PHE A 619 -8.50 1.71 -2.22
C PHE A 619 -7.72 2.34 -1.08
N ILE A 620 -7.24 1.50 -0.16
CA ILE A 620 -6.19 1.86 0.80
C ILE A 620 -4.85 1.42 0.22
N MET A 621 -3.90 2.33 0.14
CA MET A 621 -2.58 2.07 -0.45
C MET A 621 -1.49 2.64 0.46
N ASN A 622 -0.26 2.18 0.30
CA ASN A 622 0.90 2.90 0.82
C ASN A 622 0.90 4.34 0.29
N ARG A 623 1.13 5.35 1.15
CA ARG A 623 1.12 6.77 0.74
C ARG A 623 2.09 7.09 -0.39
N ASP A 624 3.24 6.41 -0.42
CA ASP A 624 4.27 6.58 -1.46
C ASP A 624 3.92 5.87 -2.78
N GLN A 625 2.76 5.21 -2.83
CA GLN A 625 2.18 4.65 -4.04
C GLN A 625 1.00 5.47 -4.57
N LEU A 626 0.48 6.43 -3.79
CA LEU A 626 -0.77 7.09 -4.13
C LEU A 626 -0.77 8.61 -3.94
N PHE A 627 -0.57 9.08 -2.70
CA PHE A 627 -0.60 10.49 -2.33
C PHE A 627 0.15 10.70 -1.01
N ASN A 628 1.25 11.44 -1.06
CA ASN A 628 2.06 11.82 0.08
C ASN A 628 2.19 13.35 0.09
N HIS A 629 1.48 14.02 1.01
CA HIS A 629 1.48 15.48 1.08
C HIS A 629 2.87 16.11 1.27
N LYS A 630 3.87 15.32 1.69
CA LYS A 630 5.26 15.75 1.88
C LYS A 630 6.11 15.66 0.61
N THR A 631 5.72 14.85 -0.39
CA THR A 631 6.48 14.72 -1.64
C THR A 631 5.67 14.10 -2.80
N PRO A 632 5.59 14.75 -3.97
CA PRO A 632 4.97 14.19 -5.18
C PRO A 632 5.90 13.35 -6.08
N ILE A 633 7.18 13.21 -5.75
CA ILE A 633 8.19 12.60 -6.65
C ILE A 633 8.33 11.07 -6.56
N PRO A 634 7.85 10.34 -5.51
CA PRO A 634 7.97 8.89 -5.51
C PRO A 634 7.41 8.24 -6.79
N ALA A 635 8.19 7.32 -7.34
CA ALA A 635 7.88 6.65 -8.60
C ALA A 635 6.51 5.96 -8.58
N GLY A 636 6.14 5.34 -7.46
CA GLY A 636 4.84 4.72 -7.25
C GLY A 636 3.66 5.67 -7.40
N ILE A 637 3.73 6.86 -6.77
CA ILE A 637 2.71 7.91 -6.91
C ILE A 637 2.51 8.29 -8.38
N VAL A 638 3.60 8.52 -9.13
CA VAL A 638 3.52 8.91 -10.55
C VAL A 638 2.95 7.77 -11.41
N ALA A 639 3.35 6.53 -11.15
CA ALA A 639 2.82 5.35 -11.83
C ALA A 639 1.30 5.21 -11.62
N THR A 640 0.84 5.31 -10.37
CA THR A 640 -0.59 5.26 -10.01
C THR A 640 -1.37 6.39 -10.64
N TYR A 641 -0.86 7.62 -10.59
CA TYR A 641 -1.49 8.75 -11.27
C TYR A 641 -1.67 8.49 -12.77
N CYS A 642 -0.64 7.97 -13.45
CA CYS A 642 -0.72 7.66 -14.87
C CYS A 642 -1.77 6.59 -15.19
N ILE A 643 -1.87 5.56 -14.34
CA ILE A 643 -2.93 4.55 -14.41
C ILE A 643 -4.30 5.20 -14.28
N VAL A 644 -4.54 5.94 -13.20
CA VAL A 644 -5.82 6.61 -12.92
C VAL A 644 -6.21 7.54 -14.08
N LYS A 645 -5.26 8.37 -14.54
CA LYS A 645 -5.46 9.32 -15.64
C LYS A 645 -5.87 8.65 -16.97
N SER A 646 -5.39 7.44 -17.24
CA SER A 646 -5.79 6.68 -18.44
C SER A 646 -7.29 6.38 -18.47
N PHE A 647 -7.92 6.21 -17.30
CA PHE A 647 -9.36 5.95 -17.15
C PHE A 647 -10.20 7.22 -17.07
N MET A 648 -9.63 8.31 -16.57
CA MET A 648 -10.31 9.62 -16.47
C MET A 648 -10.73 10.17 -17.84
N LYS A 649 -10.04 9.80 -18.92
CA LYS A 649 -10.40 10.20 -20.30
C LYS A 649 -11.69 9.54 -20.81
N LYS A 650 -12.22 8.53 -20.11
CA LYS A 650 -13.33 7.71 -20.57
C LYS A 650 -14.63 7.98 -19.80
N GLN A 651 -14.70 7.83 -18.47
CA GLN A 651 -15.98 7.89 -17.71
C GLN A 651 -15.88 8.23 -16.20
N TRP A 652 -14.71 8.64 -15.68
CA TRP A 652 -14.50 8.89 -14.25
C TRP A 652 -14.24 10.39 -14.01
N GLY A 653 -14.92 11.04 -13.05
CA GLY A 653 -14.89 12.51 -12.95
C GLY A 653 -14.70 13.14 -11.58
N HIS A 654 -14.66 12.34 -10.50
CA HIS A 654 -14.27 12.86 -9.18
C HIS A 654 -13.30 11.90 -8.47
N VAL A 655 -12.15 12.44 -8.07
CA VAL A 655 -11.13 11.73 -7.28
C VAL A 655 -10.93 12.44 -5.95
N LYS A 656 -11.11 11.73 -4.85
CA LYS A 656 -10.80 12.19 -3.50
C LYS A 656 -9.61 11.42 -2.96
N LEU A 657 -8.62 12.14 -2.45
CA LEU A 657 -7.40 11.58 -1.88
C LEU A 657 -7.31 11.96 -0.40
N PHE A 658 -6.89 11.01 0.42
CA PHE A 658 -6.59 11.23 1.83
C PHE A 658 -5.19 10.69 2.13
N ASP A 659 -4.35 11.50 2.74
CA ASP A 659 -3.06 11.06 3.27
C ASP A 659 -3.09 11.14 4.79
N PHE A 660 -2.79 10.02 5.45
CA PHE A 660 -2.82 9.92 6.91
C PHE A 660 -1.42 10.20 7.47
N ASP A 661 -1.24 11.35 8.13
CA ASP A 661 0.03 11.75 8.74
C ASP A 661 0.23 11.12 10.13
N PHE A 662 -0.15 9.85 10.28
CA PHE A 662 0.11 9.00 11.45
C PHE A 662 0.01 7.52 11.04
N ASP A 663 0.61 6.64 11.85
CA ASP A 663 0.62 5.20 11.61
C ASP A 663 -0.74 4.56 11.98
N VAL A 664 -1.67 4.60 11.03
CA VAL A 664 -3.04 4.07 11.18
C VAL A 664 -3.06 2.59 11.57
N PHE A 665 -2.11 1.80 11.09
CA PHE A 665 -2.11 0.34 11.26
C PHE A 665 -1.19 -0.15 12.37
N GLU A 666 -0.39 0.74 12.98
CA GLU A 666 0.61 0.46 14.02
C GLU A 666 1.75 -0.48 13.55
N HIS A 667 2.19 -0.33 12.30
CA HIS A 667 3.29 -1.13 11.72
C HIS A 667 4.44 -0.33 11.09
N GLY A 668 4.34 1.00 11.07
CA GLY A 668 5.38 1.93 10.61
C GLY A 668 5.29 2.35 9.14
N ILE A 669 4.26 1.92 8.39
CA ILE A 669 4.02 2.35 7.00
C ILE A 669 2.71 3.13 6.98
N TYR A 670 2.76 4.34 6.41
CA TYR A 670 1.66 5.28 6.50
C TYR A 670 0.76 5.13 5.26
N PRO A 671 -0.56 5.02 5.42
CA PRO A 671 -1.45 4.82 4.28
C PRO A 671 -1.92 6.13 3.65
N ALA A 672 -2.34 6.02 2.40
CA ALA A 672 -3.23 6.95 1.75
C ALA A 672 -4.47 6.21 1.23
N VAL A 673 -5.56 6.94 1.04
CA VAL A 673 -6.82 6.43 0.49
C VAL A 673 -7.18 7.20 -0.75
N ILE A 674 -7.61 6.49 -1.79
CA ILE A 674 -8.22 7.06 -2.99
C ILE A 674 -9.67 6.62 -3.04
N VAL A 675 -10.56 7.57 -3.34
CA VAL A 675 -11.97 7.33 -3.65
C VAL A 675 -12.23 7.92 -5.03
N VAL A 676 -12.64 7.06 -5.95
CA VAL A 676 -12.94 7.42 -7.33
C VAL A 676 -14.41 7.18 -7.57
N LYS A 677 -15.13 8.19 -8.07
CA LYS A 677 -16.56 8.10 -8.40
C LYS A 677 -16.77 8.38 -9.89
N LYS A 678 -17.59 7.57 -10.54
CA LYS A 678 -18.05 7.85 -11.90
C LYS A 678 -19.00 9.04 -11.88
N THR A 679 -18.95 9.80 -12.97
CA THR A 679 -19.80 10.96 -13.22
C THR A 679 -20.40 10.83 -14.60
N GLN A 680 -21.36 11.70 -14.94
CA GLN A 680 -21.94 11.69 -16.28
C GLN A 680 -20.87 11.95 -17.35
N GLU A 681 -20.97 11.23 -18.46
CA GLU A 681 -20.05 11.31 -19.58
C GLU A 681 -19.91 12.77 -20.07
N GLY A 682 -18.67 13.28 -20.12
CA GLY A 682 -18.38 14.67 -20.50
C GLY A 682 -18.23 15.68 -19.35
N SER A 683 -18.43 15.29 -18.08
CA SER A 683 -18.13 16.15 -16.93
C SER A 683 -16.62 16.43 -16.79
N ARG A 684 -16.25 17.65 -16.35
CA ARG A 684 -14.85 18.03 -16.12
C ARG A 684 -14.26 17.23 -14.96
N PHE A 685 -13.03 16.73 -15.14
CA PHE A 685 -12.24 16.10 -14.08
C PHE A 685 -12.10 17.04 -12.88
N THR A 686 -12.44 16.53 -11.70
CA THR A 686 -12.20 17.21 -10.42
C THR A 686 -11.44 16.29 -9.49
N SER A 687 -10.56 16.88 -8.69
CA SER A 687 -9.89 16.16 -7.62
C SER A 687 -9.80 17.01 -6.37
N GLU A 688 -9.93 16.35 -5.24
CA GLU A 688 -9.74 16.93 -3.91
C GLU A 688 -8.74 16.07 -3.13
N ALA A 689 -7.83 16.72 -2.43
CA ALA A 689 -6.79 16.04 -1.65
C ALA A 689 -6.80 16.60 -0.23
N ASN A 690 -6.73 15.70 0.75
CA ASN A 690 -6.85 16.01 2.16
C ASN A 690 -5.73 15.34 2.96
N VAL A 691 -5.24 16.03 3.98
CA VAL A 691 -4.30 15.49 4.97
C VAL A 691 -5.06 15.26 6.27
N ILE A 692 -5.02 14.03 6.77
CA ILE A 692 -5.65 13.66 8.03
C ILE A 692 -4.56 13.56 9.09
N LYS A 693 -4.70 14.36 10.16
CA LYS A 693 -3.82 14.29 11.34
C LYS A 693 -4.62 13.83 12.56
N LEU A 694 -3.99 13.02 13.40
CA LEU A 694 -4.56 12.59 14.66
C LEU A 694 -4.16 13.56 15.79
N VAL A 695 -5.14 14.10 16.51
CA VAL A 695 -4.94 15.01 17.65
C VAL A 695 -5.63 14.43 18.87
N LEU A 696 -4.86 13.68 19.68
CA LEU A 696 -5.34 13.06 20.92
C LEU A 696 -4.97 13.93 22.15
N PRO A 697 -5.82 13.94 23.19
CA PRO A 697 -5.45 14.42 24.53
C PRO A 697 -4.20 13.70 25.09
N GLU A 698 -3.43 14.36 25.97
CA GLU A 698 -2.17 13.81 26.53
C GLU A 698 -2.34 12.47 27.27
N ASP A 699 -3.52 12.21 27.81
CA ASP A 699 -3.87 10.99 28.54
C ASP A 699 -4.32 9.83 27.64
N LYS A 700 -4.58 10.10 26.35
CA LYS A 700 -5.08 9.10 25.39
C LYS A 700 -3.99 8.62 24.45
N ARG A 701 -4.02 7.33 24.15
CA ARG A 701 -3.18 6.70 23.11
C ARG A 701 -4.06 6.18 21.98
N TYR A 702 -3.55 6.30 20.76
CA TYR A 702 -4.20 5.72 19.59
C TYR A 702 -4.30 4.20 19.75
N SER A 703 -5.39 3.64 19.23
CA SER A 703 -5.51 2.22 18.99
C SER A 703 -6.23 2.00 17.68
N LYS A 704 -5.70 1.11 16.85
CA LYS A 704 -6.34 0.68 15.60
C LYS A 704 -7.65 -0.10 15.78
N ARG A 705 -8.06 -0.35 17.02
CA ARG A 705 -9.30 -1.06 17.39
C ARG A 705 -10.48 -0.11 17.62
N LEU A 706 -10.25 1.20 17.64
CA LEU A 706 -11.30 2.20 17.79
C LEU A 706 -12.32 2.12 16.64
N LYS A 707 -13.57 2.44 16.94
CA LYS A 707 -14.66 2.70 15.98
C LYS A 707 -14.60 4.14 15.47
N LEU A 708 -15.24 4.43 14.34
CA LEU A 708 -15.22 5.78 13.77
C LEU A 708 -15.79 6.81 14.75
N ASP A 709 -16.86 6.49 15.46
CA ASP A 709 -17.47 7.39 16.45
C ASP A 709 -16.58 7.70 17.67
N GLU A 710 -15.59 6.87 17.96
CA GLU A 710 -14.65 7.08 19.05
C GLU A 710 -13.46 7.95 18.65
N ILE A 711 -13.11 7.97 17.36
CA ILE A 711 -11.92 8.66 16.85
C ILE A 711 -12.21 9.89 16.00
N LYS A 712 -13.40 10.01 15.40
CA LYS A 712 -13.74 11.06 14.41
C LYS A 712 -13.46 12.48 14.91
N ASP A 713 -13.72 12.77 16.18
CA ASP A 713 -13.52 14.10 16.76
C ASP A 713 -12.02 14.44 16.96
N TYR A 714 -11.15 13.43 16.89
CA TYR A 714 -9.70 13.55 16.96
C TYR A 714 -9.02 13.53 15.58
N LEU A 715 -9.78 13.26 14.51
CA LEU A 715 -9.27 13.28 13.12
C LEU A 715 -9.42 14.68 12.54
N MET A 716 -8.32 15.43 12.54
CA MET A 716 -8.27 16.75 11.94
C MET A 716 -8.03 16.61 10.42
N VAL A 717 -9.06 16.89 9.63
CA VAL A 717 -8.99 16.91 8.17
C VAL A 717 -8.58 18.30 7.68
N LYS A 718 -7.45 18.39 6.96
CA LYS A 718 -6.96 19.62 6.34
C LYS A 718 -6.97 19.50 4.82
N PRO A 719 -7.66 20.40 4.08
CA PRO A 719 -7.54 20.45 2.63
C PRO A 719 -6.10 20.75 2.20
N PHE A 720 -5.59 19.99 1.23
CA PHE A 720 -4.26 20.22 0.63
C PHE A 720 -4.25 21.38 -0.38
N ASN A 721 -5.43 21.81 -0.85
CA ASN A 721 -5.64 22.96 -1.75
C ASN A 721 -4.88 22.89 -3.09
N LYS A 722 -4.56 21.69 -3.57
CA LYS A 722 -4.07 21.42 -4.93
C LYS A 722 -4.87 20.28 -5.53
N SER A 723 -5.19 20.38 -6.81
CA SER A 723 -5.70 19.24 -7.58
C SER A 723 -4.62 18.16 -7.70
N TYR A 724 -5.03 16.92 -8.00
CA TYR A 724 -4.09 15.81 -8.20
C TYR A 724 -3.11 16.10 -9.36
N ASP A 725 -3.60 16.75 -10.42
CA ASP A 725 -2.77 17.18 -11.56
C ASP A 725 -1.69 18.19 -11.14
N GLU A 726 -2.04 19.19 -10.31
CA GLU A 726 -1.09 20.19 -9.82
C GLU A 726 -0.06 19.60 -8.88
N TYR A 727 -0.50 18.68 -8.00
CA TYR A 727 0.38 17.97 -7.08
C TYR A 727 1.39 17.10 -7.81
N ILE A 728 0.97 16.30 -8.80
CA ILE A 728 1.84 15.33 -9.51
C ILE A 728 2.75 15.99 -10.55
N LYS A 729 2.47 17.22 -10.95
CA LYS A 729 3.18 17.94 -12.00
C LYS A 729 4.71 17.91 -11.89
N PRO A 730 5.33 18.09 -10.70
CA PRO A 730 6.79 17.99 -10.58
C PRO A 730 7.32 16.58 -10.86
N GLY A 731 6.63 15.54 -10.37
CA GLY A 731 6.97 14.15 -10.66
C GLY A 731 6.89 13.84 -12.16
N LEU A 732 5.84 14.30 -12.85
CA LEU A 732 5.74 14.14 -14.30
C LEU A 732 6.91 14.80 -15.03
N LEU A 733 7.27 16.03 -14.67
CA LEU A 733 8.41 16.73 -15.29
C LEU A 733 9.73 16.01 -15.04
N TYR A 734 9.91 15.39 -13.86
CA TYR A 734 11.08 14.57 -13.54
C TYR A 734 11.20 13.31 -14.40
N PHE A 735 10.10 12.56 -14.54
CA PHE A 735 10.10 11.28 -15.24
C PHE A 735 9.96 11.41 -16.76
N SER A 736 9.25 12.43 -17.25
CA SER A 736 9.09 12.67 -18.70
C SER A 736 10.24 13.48 -19.32
N GLU A 737 11.08 14.13 -18.50
CA GLU A 737 12.15 15.04 -18.93
C GLU A 737 11.67 16.08 -19.97
N ASP A 738 10.44 16.58 -19.79
CA ASP A 738 9.84 17.54 -20.71
C ASP A 738 10.39 18.95 -20.49
N LEU A 739 11.53 19.22 -21.14
CA LEU A 739 12.21 20.52 -21.07
C LEU A 739 11.39 21.68 -21.65
N GLU A 740 10.49 21.42 -22.59
CA GLU A 740 9.63 22.46 -23.17
C GLU A 740 8.58 22.91 -22.15
N ARG A 741 7.95 21.94 -21.49
CA ARG A 741 7.00 22.21 -20.42
C ARG A 741 7.69 22.82 -19.19
N LEU A 742 8.86 22.32 -18.80
CA LEU A 742 9.64 22.93 -17.73
C LEU A 742 10.01 24.38 -18.06
N ALA A 743 10.38 24.69 -19.31
CA ALA A 743 10.65 26.07 -19.72
C ALA A 743 9.42 26.97 -19.54
N GLU A 744 8.24 26.49 -19.94
CA GLU A 744 6.97 27.21 -19.77
C GLU A 744 6.62 27.46 -18.29
N GLU A 745 6.84 26.46 -17.43
CA GLU A 745 6.61 26.58 -15.98
C GLU A 745 7.57 27.55 -15.31
N LEU A 746 8.80 27.62 -15.81
CA LEU A 746 9.81 28.58 -15.38
C LEU A 746 9.65 29.95 -16.06
N GLY A 747 8.75 30.12 -17.03
CA GLY A 747 8.61 31.38 -17.76
C GLY A 747 9.89 31.78 -18.53
N VAL A 748 10.67 30.79 -18.98
CA VAL A 748 11.85 30.97 -19.84
C VAL A 748 11.53 30.52 -21.26
N GLU A 749 12.27 31.02 -22.25
CA GLU A 749 11.97 30.70 -23.65
C GLU A 749 12.43 29.28 -24.02
N LYS A 750 13.59 28.87 -23.49
CA LYS A 750 14.15 27.56 -23.80
C LYS A 750 15.19 27.09 -22.79
N ILE A 751 15.25 25.78 -22.58
CA ILE A 751 16.26 25.12 -21.74
C ILE A 751 17.19 24.28 -22.62
N TYR A 752 18.49 24.45 -22.41
CA TYR A 752 19.54 23.67 -23.05
C TYR A 752 20.30 22.87 -21.99
N PRO A 753 20.10 21.55 -21.90
CA PRO A 753 20.67 20.74 -20.82
C PRO A 753 22.20 20.63 -20.91
N LYS A 754 22.79 20.84 -22.09
CA LYS A 754 24.23 20.92 -22.32
C LYS A 754 24.57 21.72 -23.58
N GLY A 755 25.77 22.28 -23.62
CA GLY A 755 26.36 22.90 -24.81
C GLY A 755 26.94 21.90 -25.82
N LEU A 756 27.88 22.38 -26.62
CA LEU A 756 28.54 21.65 -27.70
C LEU A 756 29.67 20.76 -27.15
N TYR A 757 29.71 19.51 -27.60
CA TYR A 757 30.81 18.59 -27.26
C TYR A 757 32.02 18.88 -28.14
N ILE A 758 33.10 19.38 -27.53
CA ILE A 758 34.35 19.73 -28.20
C ILE A 758 35.50 19.07 -27.43
N MET A 759 36.29 18.23 -28.11
CA MET A 759 37.49 17.61 -27.53
C MET A 759 38.75 18.33 -28.00
N GLY A 760 39.79 18.35 -27.14
CA GLY A 760 41.07 18.99 -27.43
C GLY A 760 41.09 20.50 -27.18
N LEU A 761 40.21 21.03 -26.32
CA LEU A 761 40.18 22.48 -26.02
C LEU A 761 41.49 23.00 -25.42
N LEU A 762 42.01 22.32 -24.39
CA LEU A 762 43.20 22.73 -23.63
C LEU A 762 44.38 21.74 -23.73
N GLY A 763 44.28 20.69 -24.56
CA GLY A 763 45.43 19.84 -24.84
C GLY A 763 45.82 18.80 -23.77
N GLY A 764 44.84 18.29 -23.00
CA GLY A 764 45.05 17.30 -21.93
C GLY A 764 45.47 17.90 -20.58
N GLU A 765 45.12 17.25 -19.47
CA GLU A 765 45.53 17.65 -18.11
C GLU A 765 46.76 16.85 -17.65
N ARG A 766 47.60 17.48 -16.82
CA ARG A 766 48.85 16.94 -16.27
C ARG A 766 48.60 15.78 -15.30
N LYS A 767 48.22 14.59 -15.79
CA LYS A 767 48.28 13.33 -15.03
C LYS A 767 49.70 12.78 -15.09
N LYS A 768 50.14 12.08 -14.03
CA LYS A 768 51.54 11.63 -13.78
C LYS A 768 52.19 10.75 -14.87
N SER A 769 51.58 10.59 -16.05
CA SER A 769 52.03 9.74 -17.15
C SER A 769 51.54 10.16 -18.56
N GLU A 770 50.85 11.30 -18.73
CA GLU A 770 50.32 11.74 -20.05
C GLU A 770 51.01 13.03 -20.51
N GLU A 771 51.54 13.05 -21.74
CA GLU A 771 52.14 14.27 -22.32
C GLU A 771 51.06 15.28 -22.71
N GLU A 772 51.24 16.55 -22.30
CA GLU A 772 50.44 17.70 -22.73
C GLU A 772 50.61 17.94 -24.24
N TYR A 773 49.52 18.21 -24.96
CA TYR A 773 49.49 18.49 -26.39
C TYR A 773 48.83 19.85 -26.69
N ALA A 774 48.72 20.22 -27.97
CA ALA A 774 48.18 21.53 -28.35
C ALA A 774 46.67 21.60 -28.07
N GLY A 775 46.16 22.76 -27.66
CA GLY A 775 44.72 22.99 -27.47
C GLY A 775 44.12 23.87 -28.57
N LEU A 776 42.84 23.68 -28.88
CA LEU A 776 42.07 24.51 -29.82
C LEU A 776 41.83 25.95 -29.35
N VAL A 777 42.00 26.21 -28.05
CA VAL A 777 41.97 27.57 -27.52
C VAL A 777 43.15 28.35 -28.09
N LEU A 778 42.90 29.60 -28.51
CA LEU A 778 43.91 30.51 -29.02
C LEU A 778 44.44 31.36 -27.86
N ASP A 779 45.76 31.35 -27.66
CA ASP A 779 46.39 32.26 -26.71
C ASP A 779 46.60 33.64 -27.34
N GLU A 780 46.89 33.70 -28.65
CA GLU A 780 47.09 34.91 -29.46
C GLU A 780 46.59 34.68 -30.88
N TYR A 781 46.01 35.71 -31.52
CA TYR A 781 45.78 35.71 -32.97
C TYR A 781 45.70 37.13 -33.54
N ASN A 782 45.92 37.25 -34.85
CA ASN A 782 45.77 38.50 -35.58
C ASN A 782 45.37 38.25 -37.05
N PHE A 783 44.56 39.17 -37.60
CA PHE A 783 44.15 39.18 -38.99
C PHE A 783 44.86 40.31 -39.75
N SER A 784 45.52 39.98 -40.85
CA SER A 784 45.99 40.94 -41.86
C SER A 784 45.22 40.75 -43.17
N ASP A 785 45.44 41.62 -44.16
CA ASP A 785 44.77 41.54 -45.46
C ASP A 785 45.07 40.22 -46.20
N ALA A 786 46.25 39.63 -45.98
CA ALA A 786 46.68 38.42 -46.68
C ALA A 786 46.89 37.19 -45.79
N ARG A 787 47.06 37.35 -44.47
CA ARG A 787 47.49 36.28 -43.55
C ARG A 787 46.68 36.27 -42.26
N PHE A 788 46.48 35.08 -41.72
CA PHE A 788 46.02 34.82 -40.36
C PHE A 788 47.18 34.24 -39.55
N VAL A 789 47.48 34.89 -38.43
CA VAL A 789 48.53 34.48 -37.49
C VAL A 789 47.84 34.05 -36.21
N PHE A 790 48.16 32.88 -35.67
CA PHE A 790 47.53 32.36 -34.45
C PHE A 790 48.45 31.45 -33.65
N ARG A 791 48.28 31.40 -32.33
CA ARG A 791 48.99 30.51 -31.42
C ARG A 791 48.00 29.64 -30.65
N LEU A 792 48.17 28.32 -30.79
CA LEU A 792 47.35 27.33 -30.09
C LEU A 792 47.79 27.22 -28.62
N HIS A 793 46.85 26.90 -27.74
CA HIS A 793 47.14 26.68 -26.32
C HIS A 793 48.17 25.56 -26.15
N ASN A 794 49.01 25.64 -25.10
CA ASN A 794 50.15 24.74 -24.88
C ASN A 794 51.20 24.72 -26.00
N THR A 795 51.24 25.76 -26.84
CA THR A 795 52.32 25.98 -27.83
C THR A 795 52.99 27.34 -27.61
N ASN A 796 54.29 27.43 -27.93
CA ASN A 796 55.10 28.63 -27.76
C ASN A 796 55.50 29.31 -29.09
N LYS A 797 54.86 28.91 -30.21
CA LYS A 797 55.09 29.48 -31.54
C LYS A 797 53.77 29.78 -32.25
N GLU A 798 53.75 30.91 -32.94
CA GLU A 798 52.66 31.29 -33.83
C GLU A 798 52.73 30.49 -35.14
N LEU A 799 51.57 30.11 -35.67
CA LEU A 799 51.38 29.57 -37.00
C LEU A 799 50.85 30.67 -37.91
N VAL A 800 51.38 30.73 -39.14
CA VAL A 800 50.99 31.71 -40.14
C VAL A 800 50.38 31.00 -41.35
N VAL A 801 49.15 31.34 -41.72
CA VAL A 801 48.45 30.78 -42.89
C VAL A 801 47.87 31.88 -43.78
N PRO A 802 47.73 31.65 -45.10
CA PRO A 802 46.98 32.53 -45.99
C PRO A 802 45.53 32.72 -45.52
N ARG A 803 45.02 33.96 -45.54
CA ARG A 803 43.65 34.26 -45.09
C ARG A 803 42.58 33.47 -45.84
N LYS A 804 42.80 33.21 -47.13
CA LYS A 804 41.89 32.43 -47.98
C LYS A 804 41.63 31.00 -47.47
N MET A 805 42.57 30.42 -46.72
CA MET A 805 42.39 29.10 -46.11
C MET A 805 41.25 29.09 -45.09
N LEU A 806 40.95 30.22 -44.44
CA LEU A 806 39.85 30.27 -43.49
C LEU A 806 38.51 30.04 -44.19
N ASP A 807 38.30 30.64 -45.36
CA ASP A 807 37.09 30.43 -46.16
C ASP A 807 37.05 29.03 -46.79
N GLU A 808 38.20 28.52 -47.25
CA GLU A 808 38.35 27.18 -47.84
C GLU A 808 38.03 26.07 -46.84
N TYR A 809 38.48 26.23 -45.59
CA TYR A 809 38.25 25.25 -44.52
C TYR A 809 37.09 25.62 -43.59
N GLY A 810 36.41 26.76 -43.80
CA GLY A 810 35.33 27.26 -42.96
C GLY A 810 35.75 27.55 -41.51
N ILE A 811 36.96 28.05 -41.30
CA ILE A 811 37.54 28.31 -39.98
C ILE A 811 37.04 29.64 -39.43
N ASN A 812 36.49 29.59 -38.23
CA ASN A 812 36.06 30.76 -37.47
C ASN A 812 36.58 30.68 -36.03
N ILE A 813 36.70 31.85 -35.40
CA ILE A 813 37.00 31.98 -33.97
C ILE A 813 35.68 32.15 -33.22
N TYR A 814 35.41 31.23 -32.31
CA TYR A 814 34.21 31.25 -31.48
C TYR A 814 34.56 31.60 -30.04
N LYS A 815 33.64 32.30 -29.36
CA LYS A 815 33.78 32.68 -27.96
C LYS A 815 33.12 31.62 -27.08
N LEU A 816 33.91 30.74 -26.50
CA LEU A 816 33.43 29.62 -25.70
C LEU A 816 33.18 30.04 -24.25
N VAL A 817 31.95 29.86 -23.79
CA VAL A 817 31.62 29.78 -22.36
C VAL A 817 32.08 28.41 -21.85
N TYR A 818 33.27 28.40 -21.26
CA TYR A 818 33.92 27.18 -20.77
C TYR A 818 33.64 26.96 -19.29
N VAL A 819 33.35 25.71 -18.90
CA VAL A 819 32.97 25.34 -17.52
C VAL A 819 34.00 25.78 -16.46
N GLY A 820 35.30 25.73 -16.78
CA GLY A 820 36.39 26.13 -15.88
C GLY A 820 36.48 27.64 -15.62
N GLU A 821 35.85 28.46 -16.45
CA GLU A 821 35.82 29.92 -16.29
C GLU A 821 34.57 30.42 -15.57
N ILE A 822 33.63 29.52 -15.22
CA ILE A 822 32.38 29.85 -14.53
C ILE A 822 32.59 29.86 -13.01
N ASN A 823 32.35 31.02 -12.41
CA ASN A 823 32.20 31.25 -10.98
C ASN A 823 30.76 31.70 -10.67
N PRO A 824 30.31 31.67 -9.39
CA PRO A 824 29.02 32.23 -9.03
C PRO A 824 28.95 33.71 -9.41
N PHE A 825 27.91 34.08 -10.16
CA PHE A 825 27.64 35.45 -10.66
C PHE A 825 28.70 36.01 -11.62
N ARG A 826 29.67 35.22 -12.11
CA ARG A 826 30.73 35.74 -12.99
C ARG A 826 31.27 34.69 -13.97
N LEU A 827 31.41 35.08 -15.23
CA LEU A 827 32.32 34.44 -16.17
C LEU A 827 33.66 35.18 -16.17
N ARG A 828 34.75 34.49 -15.85
CA ARG A 828 36.08 35.12 -15.72
C ARG A 828 36.58 35.66 -17.07
N LYS A 829 36.50 34.83 -18.10
CA LYS A 829 36.77 35.16 -19.50
C LYS A 829 36.06 34.16 -20.41
N GLN A 830 35.78 34.57 -21.64
CA GLN A 830 35.45 33.65 -22.73
C GLN A 830 36.76 33.12 -23.32
N LEU A 831 36.80 31.84 -23.69
CA LEU A 831 37.94 31.28 -24.41
C LEU A 831 37.71 31.45 -25.91
N GLU A 832 38.69 31.95 -26.64
CA GLU A 832 38.62 32.06 -28.09
C GLU A 832 39.09 30.75 -28.70
N VAL A 833 38.18 30.04 -29.37
CA VAL A 833 38.39 28.66 -29.84
C VAL A 833 38.29 28.60 -31.35
N LEU A 834 39.26 27.94 -31.96
CA LEU A 834 39.30 27.71 -33.39
C LEU A 834 38.41 26.51 -33.75
N LEU A 835 37.37 26.71 -34.57
CA LEU A 835 36.51 25.63 -35.05
C LEU A 835 36.17 25.79 -36.54
N SER A 836 35.77 24.68 -37.18
CA SER A 836 35.32 24.72 -38.58
C SER A 836 33.81 24.57 -38.70
N SER A 837 33.17 25.50 -39.41
CA SER A 837 31.75 25.40 -39.82
C SER A 837 31.50 24.30 -40.86
N LYS A 838 32.55 23.71 -41.45
CA LYS A 838 32.49 22.59 -42.40
C LYS A 838 32.71 21.22 -41.73
N GLY A 839 32.83 21.17 -40.41
CA GLY A 839 32.89 19.93 -39.63
C GLY A 839 34.32 19.44 -39.33
N GLU A 840 34.40 18.37 -38.53
CA GLU A 840 35.63 17.87 -37.90
C GLU A 840 36.80 17.67 -38.87
N GLU A 841 36.56 17.01 -40.00
CA GLU A 841 37.60 16.68 -40.97
C GLU A 841 38.23 17.94 -41.60
N SER A 842 37.42 18.97 -41.83
CA SER A 842 37.89 20.26 -42.36
C SER A 842 38.83 20.96 -41.37
N LEU A 843 38.54 20.88 -40.07
CA LEU A 843 39.40 21.44 -39.02
C LEU A 843 40.72 20.67 -38.91
N LYS A 844 40.69 19.33 -38.99
CA LYS A 844 41.90 18.49 -38.98
C LYS A 844 42.80 18.78 -40.19
N ASN A 845 42.21 18.90 -41.38
CA ASN A 845 42.95 19.23 -42.59
C ASN A 845 43.54 20.65 -42.53
N PHE A 846 42.80 21.62 -41.99
CA PHE A 846 43.34 22.96 -41.75
C PHE A 846 44.56 22.93 -40.81
N LEU A 847 44.50 22.20 -39.70
CA LEU A 847 45.62 22.08 -38.76
C LEU A 847 46.84 21.39 -39.41
N ARG A 848 46.62 20.35 -40.23
CA ARG A 848 47.68 19.65 -40.96
C ARG A 848 48.35 20.55 -42.00
N ASP A 849 47.57 21.31 -42.77
CA ASP A 849 48.10 22.22 -43.78
C ASP A 849 48.79 23.42 -43.13
N ALA A 850 48.25 23.93 -42.02
CA ALA A 850 48.89 24.97 -41.22
C ALA A 850 50.26 24.52 -40.71
N LEU A 851 50.38 23.27 -40.23
CA LEU A 851 51.66 22.67 -39.85
C LEU A 851 52.62 22.59 -41.04
N SER A 852 52.18 22.06 -42.18
CA SER A 852 53.01 21.91 -43.38
C SER A 852 53.58 23.26 -43.87
N LEU A 853 52.76 24.32 -43.86
CA LEU A 853 53.21 25.66 -44.25
C LEU A 853 54.23 26.29 -43.29
N ASN A 854 54.25 25.83 -42.03
CA ASN A 854 55.11 26.38 -40.97
C ASN A 854 56.25 25.42 -40.58
N GLU A 855 56.45 24.31 -41.29
CA GLU A 855 57.40 23.23 -40.97
C GLU A 855 58.85 23.74 -40.75
N ARG A 856 59.26 24.80 -41.47
CA ARG A 856 60.61 25.39 -41.32
C ARG A 856 60.82 26.16 -40.01
N TYR A 857 59.74 26.55 -39.33
CA TYR A 857 59.75 27.47 -38.18
C TYR A 857 59.18 26.84 -36.90
N VAL A 858 58.60 25.65 -37.01
CA VAL A 858 57.99 24.88 -35.92
C VAL A 858 58.92 23.73 -35.54
N THR A 859 59.14 23.51 -34.24
CA THR A 859 59.99 22.41 -33.77
C THR A 859 59.26 21.07 -33.87
N SER A 860 60.02 19.96 -33.94
CA SER A 860 59.45 18.60 -33.96
C SER A 860 58.55 18.30 -32.76
N GLU A 861 58.80 18.94 -31.63
CA GLU A 861 57.95 18.85 -30.43
C GLU A 861 56.57 19.49 -30.65
N ILE A 862 56.52 20.69 -31.24
CA ILE A 862 55.24 21.40 -31.48
C ILE A 862 54.43 20.68 -32.56
N SER A 863 55.08 20.16 -33.61
CA SER A 863 54.41 19.34 -34.63
C SER A 863 53.72 18.13 -34.00
N LYS A 864 54.41 17.38 -33.13
CA LYS A 864 53.82 16.25 -32.39
C LYS A 864 52.63 16.66 -31.53
N LYS A 865 52.71 17.81 -30.85
CA LYS A 865 51.61 18.33 -30.02
C LYS A 865 50.36 18.65 -30.84
N ILE A 866 50.50 19.18 -32.06
CA ILE A 866 49.37 19.53 -32.94
C ILE A 866 48.85 18.29 -33.70
N GLU A 867 49.73 17.35 -34.05
CA GLU A 867 49.33 16.04 -34.59
C GLU A 867 48.48 15.28 -33.58
N ARG A 868 48.91 15.22 -32.31
CA ARG A 868 48.13 14.60 -31.23
C ARG A 868 46.79 15.32 -30.98
N LEU A 869 46.76 16.66 -31.05
CA LEU A 869 45.48 17.39 -31.06
C LEU A 869 44.58 16.89 -32.19
N SER A 870 45.11 16.74 -33.40
CA SER A 870 44.33 16.31 -34.57
C SER A 870 43.79 14.88 -34.43
N GLU A 871 44.43 14.02 -33.64
CA GLU A 871 43.94 12.67 -33.32
C GLU A 871 42.76 12.70 -32.34
N GLU A 872 42.87 13.47 -31.26
CA GLU A 872 41.85 13.54 -30.19
C GLU A 872 40.70 14.52 -30.50
N LEU A 873 40.91 15.47 -31.40
CA LEU A 873 39.96 16.52 -31.71
C LEU A 873 38.63 15.95 -32.19
N ARG A 874 37.56 16.43 -31.54
CA ARG A 874 36.16 16.22 -31.91
C ARG A 874 35.44 17.55 -31.90
N GLN A 875 34.60 17.79 -32.90
CA GLN A 875 33.67 18.92 -32.92
C GLN A 875 32.35 18.53 -33.60
N PRO A 876 31.23 19.21 -33.28
CA PRO A 876 29.95 18.93 -33.92
C PRO A 876 29.96 19.34 -35.40
N SER A 877 29.17 18.65 -36.24
CA SER A 877 29.03 18.97 -37.66
C SER A 877 28.32 20.31 -37.91
N LYS A 878 27.50 20.76 -36.96
CA LYS A 878 26.84 22.06 -36.97
C LYS A 878 27.14 22.79 -35.67
N ILE A 879 27.73 23.97 -35.78
CA ILE A 879 28.00 24.86 -34.65
C ILE A 879 26.78 25.74 -34.44
N ILE A 880 26.26 25.78 -33.21
CA ILE A 880 25.10 26.58 -32.83
C ILE A 880 25.59 27.72 -31.96
N THR A 881 25.45 28.95 -32.45
CA THR A 881 25.80 30.18 -31.72
C THR A 881 24.58 30.75 -31.00
N LEU A 882 24.82 31.51 -29.93
CA LEU A 882 23.77 32.17 -29.16
C LEU A 882 23.28 33.46 -29.84
N ASN A 883 22.02 33.84 -29.57
CA ASN A 883 21.42 35.07 -30.11
C ASN A 883 21.86 36.29 -29.30
N THR A 884 22.53 37.25 -29.96
CA THR A 884 23.07 38.47 -29.33
C THR A 884 21.99 39.45 -28.84
N ASN A 885 20.73 39.25 -29.19
CA ASN A 885 19.59 40.05 -28.72
C ASN A 885 18.86 39.45 -27.51
N LYS A 886 19.33 38.31 -26.99
CA LYS A 886 18.71 37.60 -25.87
C LYS A 886 19.62 37.59 -24.64
N PHE A 887 19.03 37.34 -23.49
CA PHE A 887 19.76 37.12 -22.25
C PHE A 887 19.78 35.63 -21.91
N TYR A 888 20.86 35.18 -21.29
CA TYR A 888 21.05 33.79 -20.93
C TYR A 888 21.54 33.66 -19.49
N VAL A 889 21.24 32.53 -18.88
CA VAL A 889 21.90 32.09 -17.64
C VAL A 889 22.62 30.79 -17.95
N ALA A 890 23.91 30.73 -17.67
CA ALA A 890 24.71 29.52 -17.81
C ALA A 890 25.18 29.03 -16.44
N TYR A 891 25.19 27.71 -16.25
CA TYR A 891 25.62 27.07 -15.01
C TYR A 891 26.35 25.76 -15.26
N ARG A 892 27.22 25.41 -14.31
CA ARG A 892 28.04 24.19 -14.37
C ARG A 892 27.15 22.95 -14.21
N CYS A 893 27.33 21.94 -15.05
CA CYS A 893 26.55 20.70 -14.96
C CYS A 893 27.11 19.68 -13.97
N ASP A 894 28.36 19.82 -13.55
CA ASP A 894 29.02 18.83 -12.71
C ASP A 894 29.40 19.39 -11.35
N ARG A 895 29.10 18.63 -10.30
CA ARG A 895 29.20 19.02 -8.88
C ARG A 895 28.45 20.33 -8.58
N ILE A 896 29.15 21.40 -8.24
CA ILE A 896 28.53 22.67 -7.83
C ILE A 896 28.05 23.42 -9.08
N PHE A 897 26.74 23.60 -9.21
CA PHE A 897 26.09 24.30 -10.33
C PHE A 897 26.13 25.83 -10.19
N SER A 898 27.31 26.39 -9.94
CA SER A 898 27.54 27.83 -9.96
C SER A 898 27.03 28.45 -11.27
N ALA A 899 26.29 29.55 -11.18
CA ALA A 899 25.58 30.14 -12.31
C ALA A 899 25.92 31.62 -12.52
N PHE A 900 25.79 32.12 -13.74
CA PHE A 900 25.90 33.55 -14.05
C PHE A 900 24.95 33.93 -15.19
N ALA A 901 24.45 35.16 -15.17
CA ALA A 901 23.67 35.77 -16.24
C ALA A 901 24.58 36.55 -17.20
N PHE A 902 24.27 36.51 -18.49
CA PHE A 902 25.01 37.26 -19.51
C PHE A 902 24.19 37.51 -20.78
N ARG A 903 24.66 38.50 -21.54
CA ARG A 903 24.26 38.71 -22.94
C ARG A 903 25.44 38.29 -23.82
N PRO A 904 25.24 37.39 -24.80
CA PRO A 904 26.34 36.85 -25.58
C PRO A 904 26.86 37.86 -26.59
N GLU A 905 28.14 37.74 -26.89
CA GLU A 905 28.79 38.42 -28.02
C GLU A 905 28.60 37.60 -29.31
N GLU A 906 28.93 38.18 -30.47
CA GLU A 906 28.93 37.43 -31.72
C GLU A 906 29.80 36.17 -31.63
N ASN A 907 29.35 35.09 -32.27
CA ASN A 907 30.00 33.78 -32.26
C ASN A 907 30.16 33.14 -30.86
N THR A 908 29.37 33.55 -29.86
CA THR A 908 29.35 32.87 -28.57
C THR A 908 28.79 31.46 -28.67
N ILE A 909 29.49 30.49 -28.12
CA ILE A 909 29.11 29.08 -28.00
C ILE A 909 29.29 28.62 -26.54
N VAL A 910 28.71 27.47 -26.19
CA VAL A 910 28.70 26.95 -24.81
C VAL A 910 29.28 25.54 -24.77
N ASP A 911 30.10 25.23 -23.76
CA ASP A 911 30.70 23.91 -23.55
C ASP A 911 29.68 22.84 -23.12
N SER A 912 29.95 21.57 -23.43
CA SER A 912 29.10 20.43 -23.09
C SER A 912 28.92 20.17 -21.58
N HIS A 913 29.80 20.69 -20.72
CA HIS A 913 29.66 20.60 -19.26
C HIS A 913 28.93 21.82 -18.67
N VAL A 914 28.33 22.66 -19.52
CA VAL A 914 27.57 23.84 -19.13
C VAL A 914 26.15 23.72 -19.66
N SER A 915 25.18 23.89 -18.78
CA SER A 915 23.77 24.02 -19.14
C SER A 915 23.40 25.50 -19.15
N TYR A 916 22.43 25.86 -19.97
CA TYR A 916 22.01 27.24 -20.09
C TYR A 916 20.53 27.37 -20.43
N ILE A 917 19.95 28.49 -20.02
CA ILE A 917 18.55 28.84 -20.29
C ILE A 917 18.50 30.16 -21.06
N GLU A 918 17.58 30.23 -22.03
CA GLU A 918 17.29 31.41 -22.82
C GLU A 918 16.15 32.18 -22.17
N CYS A 919 16.42 33.43 -21.77
CA CYS A 919 15.51 34.25 -20.98
C CYS A 919 14.81 35.29 -21.87
N LYS A 920 13.55 35.60 -21.53
CA LYS A 920 12.74 36.61 -22.22
C LYS A 920 13.29 38.03 -22.10
N ASP A 921 13.94 38.34 -20.97
CA ASP A 921 14.44 39.67 -20.63
C ASP A 921 15.61 39.60 -19.63
N GLU A 922 16.18 40.77 -19.34
CA GLU A 922 17.28 40.95 -18.39
C GLU A 922 16.89 40.55 -16.96
N ILE A 923 15.67 40.90 -16.53
CA ILE A 923 15.19 40.66 -15.17
C ILE A 923 15.20 39.15 -14.88
N CYS A 924 14.64 38.38 -15.81
CA CYS A 924 14.58 36.92 -15.78
C CYS A 924 15.97 36.29 -15.65
N ALA A 925 16.96 36.78 -16.40
CA ALA A 925 18.30 36.20 -16.38
C ALA A 925 19.00 36.42 -15.03
N TYR A 926 19.02 37.65 -14.52
CA TYR A 926 19.66 37.93 -13.23
C TYR A 926 18.92 37.28 -12.05
N TYR A 927 17.59 37.18 -12.12
CA TYR A 927 16.79 36.44 -11.14
C TYR A 927 17.22 34.98 -11.09
N TYR A 928 17.22 34.25 -12.21
CA TYR A 928 17.57 32.83 -12.20
C TYR A 928 19.04 32.54 -11.87
N SER A 929 19.95 33.44 -12.23
CA SER A 929 21.34 33.34 -11.75
C SER A 929 21.41 33.41 -10.21
N ALA A 930 20.63 34.29 -9.57
CA ALA A 930 20.56 34.36 -8.12
C ALA A 930 19.95 33.10 -7.49
N ILE A 931 18.83 32.60 -8.04
CA ILE A 931 18.16 31.40 -7.51
C ILE A 931 19.04 30.15 -7.60
N LEU A 932 19.73 29.93 -8.72
CA LEU A 932 20.63 28.78 -8.88
C LEU A 932 21.78 28.82 -7.87
N ASN A 933 22.42 29.98 -7.70
CA ASN A 933 23.49 30.14 -6.71
C ASN A 933 22.97 30.05 -5.26
N TYR A 934 21.74 30.51 -4.99
CA TYR A 934 21.08 30.31 -3.69
C TYR A 934 20.88 28.83 -3.37
N LEU A 935 20.37 28.03 -4.32
CA LEU A 935 20.18 26.59 -4.13
C LEU A 935 21.52 25.87 -3.90
N ALA A 936 22.55 26.20 -4.69
CA ALA A 936 23.89 25.69 -4.47
C ALA A 936 24.41 26.07 -3.07
N PHE A 937 24.18 27.30 -2.61
CA PHE A 937 24.55 27.73 -1.27
C PHE A 937 23.82 26.93 -0.19
N LYS A 938 22.53 26.63 -0.39
CA LYS A 938 21.74 25.84 0.55
C LYS A 938 22.24 24.40 0.69
N VAL A 939 22.59 23.74 -0.41
CA VAL A 939 23.24 22.41 -0.39
C VAL A 939 24.48 22.45 0.50
N ILE A 940 25.36 23.44 0.28
CA ILE A 940 26.61 23.58 1.04
C ILE A 940 26.33 23.87 2.52
N SER A 941 25.41 24.81 2.82
CA SER A 941 25.08 25.23 4.19
C SER A 941 24.49 24.10 5.04
N LYS A 942 23.86 23.12 4.41
CA LYS A 942 23.33 21.91 5.05
C LYS A 942 24.34 20.75 5.11
N GLY A 943 25.57 20.97 4.68
CA GLY A 943 26.63 19.96 4.71
C GLY A 943 26.41 18.79 3.75
N ARG A 944 25.63 18.98 2.68
CA ARG A 944 25.31 17.93 1.71
C ARG A 944 26.32 17.91 0.56
N ALA A 945 26.51 16.73 -0.03
CA ALA A 945 27.33 16.53 -1.23
C ALA A 945 26.52 16.75 -2.51
N PHE A 946 27.11 17.32 -3.55
CA PHE A 946 26.42 17.52 -4.82
C PHE A 946 26.42 16.23 -5.66
N ILE A 947 25.30 15.96 -6.32
CA ILE A 947 25.24 14.86 -7.29
C ILE A 947 26.09 15.22 -8.52
N ARG A 948 26.78 14.23 -9.11
CA ARG A 948 27.52 14.42 -10.38
C ARG A 948 26.57 14.49 -11.57
N HIS A 949 26.93 15.26 -12.60
CA HIS A 949 26.19 15.35 -13.87
C HIS A 949 24.69 15.70 -13.74
N GLN A 950 24.39 16.92 -13.31
CA GLN A 950 23.05 17.36 -12.96
C GLN A 950 22.22 17.87 -14.14
N PHE A 951 22.83 18.42 -15.19
CA PHE A 951 22.14 18.95 -16.37
C PHE A 951 20.92 19.81 -16.00
N ALA A 952 19.69 19.45 -16.37
CA ALA A 952 18.47 20.20 -16.06
C ALA A 952 17.93 20.02 -14.62
N ARG A 953 18.50 19.14 -13.78
CA ARG A 953 18.02 18.89 -12.41
C ARG A 953 17.97 20.13 -11.53
N PRO A 954 18.94 21.08 -11.57
CA PRO A 954 18.86 22.31 -10.78
C PRO A 954 17.65 23.17 -11.16
N LEU A 955 17.23 23.14 -12.44
CA LEU A 955 16.04 23.84 -12.92
C LEU A 955 14.73 23.17 -12.47
N LEU A 956 14.75 21.85 -12.29
CA LEU A 956 13.62 21.14 -11.70
C LEU A 956 13.55 21.38 -10.19
N ALA A 957 14.69 21.39 -9.49
CA ALA A 957 14.79 21.70 -8.07
C ALA A 957 14.24 23.10 -7.76
N LEU A 958 14.59 24.11 -8.57
CA LEU A 958 14.07 25.46 -8.36
C LEU A 958 12.55 25.55 -8.61
N TYR A 959 12.02 24.78 -9.57
CA TYR A 959 10.57 24.68 -9.79
C TYR A 959 9.87 24.06 -8.57
N LEU A 960 10.42 22.96 -8.04
CA LEU A 960 9.91 22.28 -6.84
C LEU A 960 9.93 23.16 -5.59
N ALA A 961 10.99 23.94 -5.41
CA ALA A 961 11.08 24.91 -4.33
C ALA A 961 10.09 26.09 -4.48
N GLY A 962 9.28 26.15 -5.55
CA GLY A 962 8.34 27.24 -5.81
C GLY A 962 9.04 28.55 -6.24
N LEU A 963 10.27 28.48 -6.73
CA LEU A 963 11.10 29.65 -7.07
C LEU A 963 11.03 30.04 -8.56
N SER A 964 9.99 29.58 -9.27
CA SER A 964 9.72 30.03 -10.64
C SER A 964 9.37 31.52 -10.65
N ILE A 965 9.99 32.28 -11.57
CA ILE A 965 9.70 33.70 -11.75
C ILE A 965 8.24 33.95 -12.15
N LYS A 966 7.57 32.97 -12.79
CA LYS A 966 6.18 33.08 -13.24
C LYS A 966 5.20 33.22 -12.08
N ASN A 967 5.54 32.67 -10.92
CA ASN A 967 4.71 32.65 -9.72
C ASN A 967 5.23 33.61 -8.65
N MET A 968 6.26 34.39 -8.96
CA MET A 968 6.93 35.30 -8.03
C MET A 968 6.30 36.69 -8.11
N ASP A 969 6.19 37.38 -6.97
CA ASP A 969 5.77 38.78 -6.97
C ASP A 969 6.74 39.64 -7.81
N ASP A 970 6.19 40.51 -8.65
CA ASP A 970 6.97 41.34 -9.58
C ASP A 970 7.99 42.23 -8.84
N LYS A 971 7.64 42.78 -7.66
CA LYS A 971 8.56 43.63 -6.89
C LYS A 971 9.68 42.80 -6.28
N ILE A 972 9.37 41.60 -5.77
CA ILE A 972 10.37 40.69 -5.20
C ILE A 972 11.34 40.22 -6.29
N SER A 973 10.82 39.79 -7.44
CA SER A 973 11.66 39.33 -8.55
C SER A 973 12.54 40.45 -9.12
N MET A 974 12.01 41.68 -9.23
CA MET A 974 12.79 42.87 -9.58
C MET A 974 13.91 43.14 -8.56
N LEU A 975 13.60 43.14 -7.26
CA LEU A 975 14.60 43.42 -6.22
C LEU A 975 15.71 42.36 -6.16
N ILE A 976 15.37 41.08 -6.27
CA ILE A 976 16.35 39.98 -6.37
C ILE A 976 17.22 40.18 -7.62
N SER A 977 16.61 40.54 -8.75
CA SER A 977 17.32 40.80 -10.01
C SER A 977 18.29 41.98 -9.89
N GLU A 978 17.90 43.09 -9.26
CA GLU A 978 18.76 44.25 -9.02
C GLU A 978 19.97 43.93 -8.12
N LEU A 979 19.74 43.21 -7.02
CA LEU A 979 20.83 42.76 -6.14
C LEU A 979 21.75 41.76 -6.85
N SER A 980 21.18 40.86 -7.65
CA SER A 980 21.94 39.92 -8.46
C SER A 980 22.81 40.67 -9.47
N LYS A 981 22.30 41.71 -10.12
CA LYS A 981 23.06 42.54 -11.06
C LYS A 981 24.23 43.25 -10.37
N LYS A 982 24.01 43.84 -9.19
CA LYS A 982 25.09 44.41 -8.36
C LYS A 982 26.14 43.36 -7.96
N LEU A 983 25.71 42.14 -7.63
CA LEU A 983 26.65 41.03 -7.40
C LEU A 983 27.45 40.68 -8.64
N HIS A 984 26.83 40.65 -9.82
CA HIS A 984 27.57 40.38 -11.07
C HIS A 984 28.65 41.44 -11.29
N GLU A 985 28.36 42.71 -10.99
CA GLU A 985 29.33 43.81 -11.07
C GLU A 985 30.45 43.69 -10.03
N GLY A 986 30.12 43.28 -8.80
CA GLY A 986 31.08 43.16 -7.68
C GLY A 986 31.82 41.83 -7.54
N ALA A 987 31.37 40.76 -8.21
CA ALA A 987 31.95 39.42 -8.07
C ALA A 987 33.39 39.37 -8.62
N PRO A 988 34.33 38.71 -7.91
CA PRO A 988 35.75 38.82 -8.20
C PRO A 988 36.19 38.04 -9.46
N HIS A 989 37.14 38.63 -10.19
CA HIS A 989 37.83 38.01 -11.34
C HIS A 989 38.99 37.10 -10.94
N ILE A 990 38.78 36.20 -9.98
CA ILE A 990 39.84 35.27 -9.53
C ILE A 990 39.48 33.83 -9.83
N SER A 991 40.49 33.03 -10.16
CA SER A 991 40.34 31.57 -10.24
C SER A 991 40.17 30.99 -8.83
N TYR A 992 39.38 29.91 -8.72
CA TYR A 992 39.22 29.17 -7.48
C TYR A 992 39.51 27.69 -7.73
N ASP A 993 40.32 27.10 -6.86
CA ASP A 993 40.59 25.65 -6.90
C ASP A 993 39.34 24.83 -6.57
N ASN A 994 38.43 25.40 -5.76
CA ASN A 994 37.19 24.77 -5.36
C ASN A 994 36.02 25.77 -5.44
N GLN A 995 34.96 25.41 -6.15
CA GLN A 995 33.75 26.23 -6.29
C GLN A 995 32.98 26.41 -4.97
N ARG A 996 33.17 25.53 -3.97
CA ARG A 996 32.63 25.69 -2.61
C ARG A 996 33.19 26.94 -1.95
N ILE A 997 34.50 27.18 -2.13
CA ILE A 997 35.20 28.38 -1.64
C ILE A 997 34.70 29.60 -2.40
N ALA A 998 34.53 29.50 -3.72
CA ALA A 998 34.01 30.59 -4.54
C ALA A 998 32.63 31.06 -4.03
N LEU A 999 31.69 30.13 -3.83
CA LEU A 999 30.34 30.46 -3.38
C LEU A 999 30.31 30.95 -1.91
N MET A 1000 31.18 30.42 -1.04
CA MET A 1000 31.29 30.91 0.34
C MET A 1000 31.85 32.33 0.43
N LYS A 1001 32.79 32.73 -0.45
CA LYS A 1001 33.21 34.14 -0.52
C LYS A 1001 32.08 35.04 -1.01
N ILE A 1002 31.28 34.60 -1.97
CA ILE A 1002 30.09 35.34 -2.40
C ILE A 1002 29.07 35.47 -1.26
N ALA A 1003 28.96 34.46 -0.39
CA ALA A 1003 28.08 34.50 0.78
C ALA A 1003 28.42 35.61 1.80
N GLU A 1004 29.61 36.21 1.72
CA GLU A 1004 30.01 37.34 2.56
C GLU A 1004 29.45 38.69 2.06
N TYR A 1005 29.07 38.79 0.78
CA TYR A 1005 28.57 40.02 0.16
C TYR A 1005 27.19 40.38 0.69
N TYR A 1006 26.97 41.68 0.92
CA TYR A 1006 25.71 42.21 1.45
C TYR A 1006 24.53 41.84 0.56
N GLU A 1007 24.69 42.01 -0.74
CA GLU A 1007 23.65 41.75 -1.73
C GLU A 1007 23.21 40.28 -1.72
N PHE A 1008 24.15 39.32 -1.60
CA PHE A 1008 23.80 37.91 -1.56
C PHE A 1008 23.14 37.53 -0.23
N LYS A 1009 23.57 38.11 0.89
CA LYS A 1009 22.91 37.93 2.19
C LYS A 1009 21.46 38.39 2.15
N GLU A 1010 21.18 39.55 1.53
CA GLU A 1010 19.81 40.03 1.36
C GLU A 1010 19.01 39.15 0.41
N ILE A 1011 19.58 38.67 -0.70
CA ILE A 1011 18.93 37.67 -1.57
C ILE A 1011 18.55 36.41 -0.77
N VAL A 1012 19.49 35.83 -0.02
CA VAL A 1012 19.26 34.63 0.81
C VAL A 1012 18.16 34.88 1.83
N LYS A 1013 18.17 36.04 2.49
CA LYS A 1013 17.15 36.43 3.48
C LYS A 1013 15.76 36.56 2.84
N MET A 1014 15.67 37.22 1.69
CA MET A 1014 14.41 37.36 0.95
C MET A 1014 13.88 35.99 0.53
N ILE A 1015 14.70 35.15 -0.09
CA ILE A 1015 14.27 33.82 -0.55
C ILE A 1015 13.84 32.95 0.64
N ASN A 1016 14.59 32.97 1.75
CA ASN A 1016 14.20 32.23 2.97
C ASN A 1016 12.85 32.68 3.55
N SER A 1017 12.45 33.93 3.33
CA SER A 1017 11.18 34.46 3.84
C SER A 1017 9.96 34.05 3.01
N ILE A 1018 10.18 33.60 1.77
CA ILE A 1018 9.12 33.22 0.82
C ILE A 1018 9.07 31.72 0.52
N VAL A 1019 10.21 31.04 0.60
CA VAL A 1019 10.32 29.62 0.26
C VAL A 1019 9.75 28.76 1.39
N ASP A 1020 8.94 27.79 1.04
CA ASP A 1020 8.49 26.78 1.99
C ASP A 1020 9.64 25.84 2.36
N GLY A 1021 9.81 25.59 3.66
CA GLY A 1021 10.95 24.84 4.19
C GLY A 1021 10.97 23.37 3.77
N GLU A 1022 9.79 22.74 3.69
CA GLU A 1022 9.66 21.34 3.24
C GLU A 1022 9.93 21.24 1.74
N SER A 1023 9.32 22.12 0.94
CA SER A 1023 9.51 22.19 -0.51
C SER A 1023 10.98 22.45 -0.89
N LEU A 1024 11.68 23.27 -0.10
CA LEU A 1024 13.12 23.48 -0.27
C LEU A 1024 13.92 22.22 0.03
N GLU A 1025 13.59 21.49 1.09
CA GLU A 1025 14.33 20.28 1.46
C GLU A 1025 14.22 19.20 0.38
N GLU A 1026 13.01 19.00 -0.16
CA GLU A 1026 12.74 18.10 -1.27
C GLU A 1026 13.50 18.52 -2.54
N ALA A 1027 13.46 19.81 -2.89
CA ALA A 1027 14.21 20.33 -4.02
C ALA A 1027 15.71 20.05 -3.91
N LEU A 1028 16.28 20.14 -2.70
CA LEU A 1028 17.70 19.87 -2.47
C LEU A 1028 18.06 18.39 -2.64
N GLU A 1029 17.15 17.46 -2.34
CA GLU A 1029 17.39 16.01 -2.56
C GLU A 1029 17.57 15.64 -4.04
N LEU A 1030 17.02 16.43 -4.97
CA LEU A 1030 17.23 16.21 -6.40
C LEU A 1030 18.66 16.51 -6.89
N VAL A 1031 19.38 17.35 -6.16
CA VAL A 1031 20.69 17.89 -6.55
C VAL A 1031 21.80 17.53 -5.56
N SER A 1032 21.46 16.87 -4.46
CA SER A 1032 22.41 16.51 -3.39
C SER A 1032 22.08 15.17 -2.72
N SER A 1033 23.07 14.55 -2.09
CA SER A 1033 22.90 13.34 -1.27
C SER A 1033 23.20 13.61 0.20
N GLN A 1034 22.54 12.86 1.09
CA GLN A 1034 22.84 12.87 2.52
C GLN A 1034 24.06 11.99 2.79
N GLY A 1035 25.24 12.61 2.83
CA GLY A 1035 26.49 11.98 3.23
C GLY A 1035 27.52 13.04 3.56
N SER A 1036 28.24 12.87 4.66
CA SER A 1036 29.51 13.57 4.87
C SER A 1036 30.52 12.96 3.89
N GLU A 1037 31.02 13.75 2.94
CA GLU A 1037 32.14 13.34 2.10
C GLU A 1037 33.37 13.12 2.98
N ALA A 1038 33.69 11.83 3.18
CA ALA A 1038 35.01 11.37 3.57
C ALA A 1038 35.91 11.09 2.35
N ASP A 1039 35.44 11.37 1.12
CA ASP A 1039 36.18 11.11 -0.13
C ASP A 1039 36.01 12.26 -1.14
N GLU A 1040 36.63 13.43 -0.89
CA GLU A 1040 37.14 14.33 -1.95
C GLU A 1040 38.52 14.88 -1.58
#